data_AF-A0AAV6HKI9-F1
#
_entry.id   AF-A0AAV6HKI9-F1
#
_cell.length_a   1.000
_cell.length_b   1.000
_cell.length_c   1.000
_cell.angle_alpha   90.00
_cell.angle_beta   90.00
_cell.angle_gamma   90.00
#
_symmetry.space_group_name_H-M   'P 1'
#
loop_
_entity.id
_entity.type
_entity.pdbx_description
1 polymer ?
#
loop_
_entity_poly.entity_id
_entity_poly.type
_entity_poly.pdbx_seq_one_letter_code
_entity_poly.pdbx_strand_id
1 'polypeptide(L)'
;MAWKVGLVLLLCWGFSSCEPPYEDDSLEPEETARAEMQRVPPQTLDFGFVPSVVYETHAYYEPGAIGALFHMVHAFLYAVQPNPFPKDLIIKVIQQNMGGIKLEEYKKPENVVLALQAIYYELGFLVLGVMGVLFVLFTPLVGLCFCMCRCCDNCGGEMHQRQRKNADCQRGFYTTMLIATSVFLTGGVLVAYSANHNLSSHIRSTRRLVNTNIRDLKSFANTTPTQIDFLTAQYTTAKNKVLSDLDNIGTLLGGQIQSQLEKDVVPALDNALRMTGVKVESAIKAMRETKEALENVSTSLETLQEATGRLQNSLQSERTSLSNTLNDPACTNGDVSHTCNTVRGTLSQLALSANFNRLPDVNPQLANVDDVLKTDLSNIVQKGYSAFNNTPKLVTEQTQNVVSRVKGMLDKVGAEVIGFTKMFPLEPALVNFTKFLTDGQKDIEAFYPQIDQLDFYRWIGCVAVCCMVVLILAFNFLGLLCGTCGYDKNASPTTRGCLSNTGGNLLMAGVGFSFIFSWALMAIVVSTFVVGGNVEKLICEPLANRELFKIIDTPFMVHPAKKNFLPGMLFNDPNIDLTLGSMYRDCYDNNGLYSSLQLEKKFNFNNFLNGTVYNPELAKVFNSIRVDMEGIVLLEQEGRDNLLNFANTGVGEIEYEDYLAEVNKGVTVVDLLSFANELEAQADQLPRGALANALKGHSSSIRQIHKEQVVPMEQAMKYVRARSTLSSSIRLLERTAKELPNKVTNVLTAIDSAEYLITNNGSYVVKQETDKFVQRVVGYFKQYTNWVKLSLDGEVAQCKPISNLVDSLEIVACSFIVDSVNTFWFGLGGCCLFLIPSIILSIKLAKYYRRMETEDVFDDSSVSGTWHFTL
;
A
#
# COMPACT_ATOMS: atom_id res chain seq x y z
N MET A 1 -23.44 -50.02 36.21
CA MET A 1 -23.04 -48.65 35.86
C MET A 1 -23.00 -47.66 37.04
N ALA A 2 -23.57 -47.98 38.22
CA ALA A 2 -23.62 -47.07 39.38
C ALA A 2 -22.28 -46.81 40.11
N TRP A 3 -21.23 -47.63 39.91
CA TRP A 3 -19.95 -47.47 40.62
C TRP A 3 -19.03 -46.41 39.98
N LYS A 4 -19.20 -46.12 38.68
CA LYS A 4 -18.33 -45.16 37.97
C LYS A 4 -18.65 -43.70 38.29
N VAL A 5 -19.89 -43.38 38.65
CA VAL A 5 -20.32 -42.01 39.00
C VAL A 5 -19.81 -41.60 40.39
N GLY A 6 -19.63 -42.54 41.31
CA GLY A 6 -19.09 -42.27 42.65
C GLY A 6 -17.58 -42.01 42.69
N LEU A 7 -16.82 -42.43 41.67
CA LEU A 7 -15.36 -42.27 41.62
C LEU A 7 -14.92 -40.91 41.06
N VAL A 8 -15.77 -40.25 40.26
CA VAL A 8 -15.46 -38.96 39.61
C VAL A 8 -15.49 -37.80 40.61
N LEU A 9 -16.31 -37.89 41.67
CA LEU A 9 -16.36 -36.88 42.73
C LEU A 9 -15.11 -36.86 43.64
N LEU A 10 -14.23 -37.86 43.55
CA LEU A 10 -13.02 -37.99 44.39
C LEU A 10 -11.71 -37.65 43.67
N LEU A 11 -11.73 -37.38 42.36
CA LEU A 11 -10.52 -37.18 41.55
C LEU A 11 -10.31 -35.76 41.00
N CYS A 12 -11.15 -34.79 41.34
CA CYS A 12 -11.02 -33.40 40.84
C CYS A 12 -10.01 -32.52 41.59
N TRP A 13 -9.00 -33.10 42.26
CA TRP A 13 -7.87 -32.36 42.82
C TRP A 13 -6.58 -32.90 42.21
N GLY A 14 -6.12 -32.22 41.14
CA GLY A 14 -4.84 -32.46 40.50
C GLY A 14 -5.00 -32.75 39.01
N PHE A 15 -4.66 -31.77 38.18
CA PHE A 15 -3.68 -31.87 37.09
C PHE A 15 -3.82 -30.63 36.19
N SER A 16 -2.83 -29.74 36.31
CA SER A 16 -2.52 -28.71 35.33
C SER A 16 -1.72 -29.33 34.18
N SER A 17 -2.12 -29.13 32.93
CA SER A 17 -1.32 -29.34 31.71
C SER A 17 -2.01 -28.50 30.62
N CYS A 18 -1.52 -27.32 30.22
CA CYS A 18 -0.35 -27.04 29.39
C CYS A 18 -0.44 -27.71 28.01
N GLU A 19 -1.10 -27.02 27.07
CA GLU A 19 -1.06 -27.30 25.62
C GLU A 19 0.12 -26.56 24.97
N PRO A 20 0.79 -27.16 23.98
CA PRO A 20 1.88 -26.53 23.23
C PRO A 20 1.34 -25.69 22.03
N PRO A 21 2.11 -24.69 21.56
CA PRO A 21 1.70 -23.78 20.50
C PRO A 21 1.76 -24.42 19.11
N TYR A 22 0.77 -24.09 18.28
CA TYR A 22 0.76 -24.38 16.83
C TYR A 22 1.70 -23.41 16.09
N GLU A 23 2.58 -23.98 15.27
CA GLU A 23 3.49 -23.29 14.37
C GLU A 23 2.76 -22.63 13.19
N ASP A 24 3.24 -21.43 12.88
CA ASP A 24 2.83 -20.53 11.79
C ASP A 24 3.61 -20.91 10.53
N ASP A 25 2.93 -21.45 9.52
CA ASP A 25 3.55 -21.79 8.22
C ASP A 25 3.06 -20.82 7.15
N SER A 26 3.90 -19.84 6.89
CA SER A 26 3.78 -18.84 5.83
C SER A 26 4.23 -19.45 4.50
N LEU A 27 3.35 -19.47 3.50
CA LEU A 27 3.71 -19.79 2.11
C LEU A 27 3.31 -18.63 1.18
N GLU A 28 4.30 -17.82 0.82
CA GLU A 28 4.24 -16.90 -0.32
C GLU A 28 4.45 -17.69 -1.64
N PRO A 29 3.66 -17.44 -2.70
CA PRO A 29 4.01 -17.87 -4.05
C PRO A 29 4.74 -16.74 -4.80
N GLU A 30 6.06 -16.77 -4.72
CA GLU A 30 6.99 -15.97 -5.50
C GLU A 30 7.13 -16.57 -6.92
N GLU A 31 6.17 -16.35 -7.82
CA GLU A 31 6.34 -16.83 -9.22
C GLU A 31 5.57 -16.07 -10.31
N THR A 32 5.37 -14.75 -10.17
CA THR A 32 4.86 -13.91 -11.30
C THR A 32 5.58 -12.57 -11.50
N ALA A 33 6.68 -12.31 -10.79
CA ALA A 33 7.36 -11.00 -10.80
C ALA A 33 8.42 -10.82 -11.92
N ARG A 34 8.74 -11.84 -12.72
CA ARG A 34 9.87 -11.79 -13.69
C ARG A 34 9.57 -11.12 -15.04
N ALA A 35 8.37 -10.57 -15.25
CA ALA A 35 8.00 -9.94 -16.53
C ALA A 35 7.84 -8.39 -16.48
N GLU A 36 8.03 -7.73 -15.32
CA GLU A 36 7.80 -6.27 -15.20
C GLU A 36 9.08 -5.42 -15.12
N MET A 37 10.27 -6.02 -15.27
CA MET A 37 11.55 -5.36 -14.98
C MET A 37 12.10 -4.47 -16.11
N GLN A 38 11.24 -3.63 -16.69
CA GLN A 38 11.66 -2.54 -17.60
C GLN A 38 10.68 -1.36 -17.64
N ARG A 39 9.98 -1.09 -16.54
CA ARG A 39 9.15 0.11 -16.37
C ARG A 39 9.78 0.97 -15.28
N VAL A 40 10.05 2.25 -15.57
CA VAL A 40 10.32 3.23 -14.51
C VAL A 40 9.04 3.32 -13.67
N PRO A 41 9.02 2.88 -12.39
CA PRO A 41 7.81 2.96 -11.60
C PRO A 41 7.44 4.44 -11.40
N PRO A 42 6.16 4.81 -11.52
CA PRO A 42 5.72 6.15 -11.15
C PRO A 42 6.08 6.42 -9.70
N GLN A 43 6.41 7.67 -9.36
CA GLN A 43 6.64 8.09 -7.99
C GLN A 43 5.46 7.63 -7.11
N THR A 44 5.77 7.04 -5.95
CA THR A 44 4.77 6.59 -4.99
C THR A 44 4.05 7.80 -4.39
N LEU A 45 2.72 7.82 -4.48
CA LEU A 45 1.87 8.86 -3.90
C LEU A 45 1.57 8.53 -2.44
N ASP A 46 1.64 9.55 -1.59
CA ASP A 46 1.18 9.49 -0.20
C ASP A 46 -0.24 10.07 -0.11
N PHE A 47 -1.21 9.23 0.23
CA PHE A 47 -2.61 9.60 0.40
C PHE A 47 -2.99 9.86 1.86
N GLY A 48 -2.03 9.76 2.79
CA GLY A 48 -2.25 9.88 4.22
C GLY A 48 -2.97 8.68 4.85
N PHE A 49 -3.26 8.80 6.14
CA PHE A 49 -3.96 7.77 6.91
C PHE A 49 -5.45 8.10 7.01
N VAL A 50 -6.30 7.08 6.82
CA VAL A 50 -7.73 7.22 7.05
C VAL A 50 -7.98 7.57 8.53
N PRO A 51 -8.84 8.55 8.84
CA PRO A 51 -9.16 8.90 10.23
C PRO A 51 -9.66 7.68 10.99
N SER A 52 -8.95 7.26 12.04
CA SER A 52 -9.32 6.08 12.83
C SER A 52 -10.22 6.44 14.02
N VAL A 53 -11.05 5.48 14.43
CA VAL A 53 -11.89 5.59 15.63
C VAL A 53 -11.41 4.54 16.62
N VAL A 54 -11.17 4.96 17.86
CA VAL A 54 -10.91 4.04 18.97
C VAL A 54 -12.25 3.71 19.62
N TYR A 55 -12.60 2.43 19.62
CA TYR A 55 -13.80 1.93 20.28
C TYR A 55 -13.52 1.62 21.76
N GLU A 56 -14.47 1.94 22.63
CA GLU A 56 -14.34 1.81 24.08
C GLU A 56 -14.67 0.40 24.59
N THR A 57 -15.49 -0.35 23.86
CA THR A 57 -15.98 -1.66 24.30
C THR A 57 -14.90 -2.72 24.19
N HIS A 58 -14.61 -3.36 25.31
CA HIS A 58 -13.82 -4.58 25.38
C HIS A 58 -14.74 -5.72 25.82
N ALA A 59 -15.21 -6.51 24.85
CA ALA A 59 -16.09 -7.66 25.09
C ALA A 59 -15.27 -8.88 25.54
N TYR A 60 -14.69 -8.79 26.74
CA TYR A 60 -13.95 -9.86 27.39
C TYR A 60 -14.39 -9.99 28.84
N TYR A 61 -14.61 -11.23 29.28
CA TYR A 61 -14.97 -11.53 30.65
C TYR A 61 -14.13 -12.68 31.18
N GLU A 62 -13.57 -12.48 32.37
CA GLU A 62 -12.89 -13.52 33.12
C GLU A 62 -13.60 -13.69 34.47
N PRO A 63 -14.17 -14.87 34.78
CA PRO A 63 -15.00 -15.09 35.96
C PRO A 63 -14.20 -15.12 37.27
N GLY A 64 -12.86 -15.07 37.24
CA GLY A 64 -12.03 -15.12 38.45
C GLY A 64 -12.27 -16.39 39.27
N ALA A 65 -12.34 -16.27 40.60
CA ALA A 65 -12.44 -17.42 41.51
C ALA A 65 -13.75 -18.22 41.39
N ILE A 66 -14.89 -17.57 41.03
CA ILE A 66 -16.16 -18.28 40.84
C ILE A 66 -16.14 -19.15 39.57
N GLY A 67 -15.22 -18.89 38.63
CA GLY A 67 -15.03 -19.70 37.43
C GLY A 67 -14.79 -21.18 37.71
N ALA A 68 -14.15 -21.53 38.83
CA ALA A 68 -13.99 -22.93 39.23
C ALA A 68 -15.34 -23.64 39.48
N LEU A 69 -16.34 -22.91 39.99
CA LEU A 69 -17.69 -23.44 40.18
C LEU A 69 -18.41 -23.57 38.84
N PHE A 70 -18.24 -22.61 37.93
CA PHE A 70 -18.82 -22.67 36.58
C PHE A 70 -18.31 -23.89 35.83
N HIS A 71 -17.00 -24.14 35.84
CA HIS A 71 -16.41 -25.34 35.24
C HIS A 71 -16.94 -26.64 35.85
N MET A 72 -17.14 -26.70 37.17
CA MET A 72 -17.73 -27.88 37.82
C MET A 72 -19.16 -28.15 37.32
N VAL A 73 -19.95 -27.09 37.16
CA VAL A 73 -21.33 -27.18 36.68
C VAL A 73 -21.37 -27.57 35.19
N HIS A 74 -20.51 -26.98 34.36
CA HIS A 74 -20.36 -27.37 32.96
C HIS A 74 -19.96 -28.84 32.85
N ALA A 75 -18.97 -29.30 33.63
CA ALA A 75 -18.57 -30.72 33.65
C ALA A 75 -19.73 -31.65 34.03
N PHE A 76 -20.56 -31.26 35.00
CA PHE A 76 -21.79 -31.97 35.32
C PHE A 76 -22.76 -31.99 34.14
N LEU A 77 -23.01 -30.84 33.50
CA LEU A 77 -23.92 -30.76 32.35
C LEU A 77 -23.40 -31.56 31.13
N TYR A 78 -22.09 -31.66 30.92
CA TYR A 78 -21.50 -32.57 29.92
C TYR A 78 -21.72 -34.06 30.27
N ALA A 79 -21.76 -34.40 31.56
CA ALA A 79 -22.12 -35.76 31.97
C ALA A 79 -23.62 -36.06 31.79
N VAL A 80 -24.48 -35.04 31.95
CA VAL A 80 -25.93 -35.13 31.72
C VAL A 80 -26.24 -35.23 30.22
N GLN A 81 -25.62 -34.36 29.43
CA GLN A 81 -25.75 -34.28 27.97
C GLN A 81 -24.37 -34.34 27.33
N PRO A 82 -23.88 -35.55 26.96
CA PRO A 82 -22.60 -35.71 26.29
C PRO A 82 -22.69 -35.54 24.77
N ASN A 83 -23.88 -35.50 24.19
CA ASN A 83 -24.04 -35.43 22.75
C ASN A 83 -23.73 -34.01 22.23
N PRO A 84 -23.10 -33.88 21.05
CA PRO A 84 -22.84 -32.59 20.44
C PRO A 84 -24.13 -31.90 20.00
N PHE A 85 -24.04 -30.59 19.75
CA PHE A 85 -25.16 -29.76 19.33
C PHE A 85 -25.93 -30.36 18.14
N PRO A 86 -27.25 -30.60 18.25
CA PRO A 86 -28.00 -31.38 17.27
C PRO A 86 -28.52 -30.46 16.14
N LYS A 87 -27.58 -29.88 15.37
CA LYS A 87 -27.89 -28.91 14.29
C LYS A 87 -28.99 -29.39 13.34
N ASP A 88 -28.85 -30.59 12.79
CA ASP A 88 -29.79 -31.12 11.80
C ASP A 88 -31.18 -31.39 12.38
N LEU A 89 -31.25 -31.76 13.66
CA LEU A 89 -32.50 -31.97 14.38
C LEU A 89 -33.26 -30.65 14.49
N ILE A 90 -32.59 -29.59 14.96
CA ILE A 90 -33.16 -28.25 15.12
C ILE A 90 -33.62 -27.69 13.77
N ILE A 91 -32.81 -27.85 12.73
CA ILE A 91 -33.16 -27.40 11.37
C ILE A 91 -34.46 -28.05 10.91
N LYS A 92 -34.57 -29.38 11.02
CA LYS A 92 -35.77 -30.13 10.64
C LYS A 92 -37.00 -29.71 11.43
N VAL A 93 -36.87 -29.54 12.75
CA VAL A 93 -37.99 -29.10 13.62
C VAL A 93 -38.50 -27.70 13.23
N ILE A 94 -37.60 -26.74 12.99
CA ILE A 94 -37.97 -25.37 12.61
C ILE A 94 -38.66 -25.35 11.23
N GLN A 95 -38.11 -26.08 10.25
CA GLN A 95 -38.70 -26.17 8.90
C GLN A 95 -40.10 -26.80 8.93
N GLN A 96 -40.32 -27.82 9.76
CA GLN A 96 -41.63 -28.44 9.93
C GLN A 96 -42.64 -27.49 10.59
N ASN A 97 -42.21 -26.69 11.58
CA ASN A 97 -43.09 -25.76 12.28
C ASN A 97 -43.53 -24.56 11.41
N MET A 98 -42.70 -24.11 10.46
CA MET A 98 -43.06 -23.03 9.52
C MET A 98 -44.18 -23.43 8.53
N GLY A 99 -44.43 -24.72 8.33
CA GLY A 99 -45.52 -25.24 7.49
C GLY A 99 -46.89 -25.31 8.18
N GLY A 100 -46.96 -24.99 9.48
CA GLY A 100 -48.16 -25.15 10.30
C GLY A 100 -48.39 -26.62 10.70
N ILE A 101 -48.25 -26.93 11.99
CA ILE A 101 -48.39 -28.30 12.50
C ILE A 101 -49.85 -28.75 12.36
N LYS A 102 -50.13 -29.65 11.42
CA LYS A 102 -51.39 -30.41 11.41
C LYS A 102 -51.22 -31.65 12.30
N LEU A 103 -52.15 -31.88 13.21
CA LEU A 103 -52.13 -33.00 14.16
C LEU A 103 -52.00 -34.39 13.49
N GLU A 104 -52.41 -34.50 12.21
CA GLU A 104 -52.31 -35.73 11.41
C GLU A 104 -50.89 -36.06 10.94
N GLU A 105 -49.93 -35.13 10.99
CA GLU A 105 -48.55 -35.37 10.53
C GLU A 105 -47.66 -36.04 11.58
N TYR A 106 -48.03 -36.05 12.87
CA TYR A 106 -47.25 -36.67 13.95
C TYR A 106 -47.06 -38.20 13.79
N LYS A 107 -47.91 -38.85 12.98
CA LYS A 107 -47.85 -40.29 12.70
C LYS A 107 -46.90 -40.68 11.57
N LYS A 108 -46.32 -39.71 10.84
CA LYS A 108 -45.33 -40.01 9.80
C LYS A 108 -44.06 -40.61 10.44
N PRO A 109 -43.47 -41.67 9.86
CA PRO A 109 -42.30 -42.34 10.45
C PRO A 109 -41.11 -41.39 10.66
N GLU A 110 -40.96 -40.39 9.80
CA GLU A 110 -39.92 -39.35 9.91
C GLU A 110 -40.05 -38.51 11.19
N ASN A 111 -41.27 -38.18 11.62
CA ASN A 111 -41.53 -37.39 12.82
C ASN A 111 -41.34 -38.22 14.10
N VAL A 112 -41.60 -39.52 14.03
CA VAL A 112 -41.32 -40.47 15.13
C VAL A 112 -39.82 -40.61 15.34
N VAL A 113 -39.02 -40.72 14.26
CA VAL A 113 -37.56 -40.77 14.34
C VAL A 113 -37.00 -39.46 14.90
N LEU A 114 -37.53 -38.31 14.48
CA LEU A 114 -37.13 -37.00 14.99
C LEU A 114 -37.40 -36.87 16.51
N ALA A 115 -38.59 -37.29 16.95
CA ALA A 115 -38.94 -37.31 18.37
C ALA A 115 -38.05 -38.26 19.18
N LEU A 116 -37.72 -39.44 18.63
CA LEU A 116 -36.78 -40.37 19.29
C LEU A 116 -35.38 -39.77 19.43
N GLN A 117 -34.90 -39.07 18.40
CA GLN A 117 -33.60 -38.41 18.41
C GLN A 117 -33.56 -37.25 19.42
N ALA A 118 -34.65 -36.47 19.53
CA ALA A 118 -34.80 -35.44 20.56
C ALA A 118 -34.85 -36.02 21.97
N ILE A 119 -35.56 -37.13 22.18
CA ILE A 119 -35.61 -37.84 23.47
C ILE A 119 -34.24 -38.42 23.84
N TYR A 120 -33.52 -38.99 22.87
CA TYR A 120 -32.18 -39.53 23.08
C TYR A 120 -31.18 -38.43 23.45
N TYR A 121 -31.29 -37.25 22.80
CA TYR A 121 -30.54 -36.08 23.17
C TYR A 121 -30.89 -35.71 24.62
N GLU A 122 -32.13 -35.38 24.96
CA GLU A 122 -32.52 -34.92 26.30
C GLU A 122 -32.57 -36.01 27.39
N LEU A 123 -32.08 -37.23 27.13
CA LEU A 123 -32.28 -38.39 28.00
C LEU A 123 -31.77 -38.14 29.43
N GLY A 124 -30.59 -37.52 29.59
CA GLY A 124 -30.04 -37.22 30.91
C GLY A 124 -30.88 -36.20 31.69
N PHE A 125 -31.35 -35.14 31.02
CA PHE A 125 -32.26 -34.15 31.62
C PHE A 125 -33.59 -34.77 32.00
N LEU A 126 -34.16 -35.64 31.15
CA LEU A 126 -35.41 -36.36 31.43
C LEU A 126 -35.25 -37.28 32.65
N VAL A 127 -34.18 -38.07 32.73
CA VAL A 127 -33.94 -38.99 33.84
C VAL A 127 -33.78 -38.22 35.16
N LEU A 128 -32.93 -37.19 35.20
CA LEU A 128 -32.74 -36.38 36.40
C LEU A 128 -33.98 -35.55 36.77
N GLY A 129 -34.68 -35.01 35.78
CA GLY A 129 -35.93 -34.29 35.95
C GLY A 129 -37.02 -35.18 36.55
N VAL A 130 -37.22 -36.39 36.03
CA VAL A 130 -38.17 -37.36 36.58
C VAL A 130 -37.78 -37.76 38.01
N MET A 131 -36.51 -38.05 38.28
CA MET A 131 -36.06 -38.36 39.65
C MET A 131 -36.33 -37.20 40.62
N GLY A 132 -36.10 -35.96 40.17
CA GLY A 132 -36.42 -34.76 40.95
C GLY A 132 -37.93 -34.57 41.19
N VAL A 133 -38.77 -34.79 40.18
CA VAL A 133 -40.24 -34.76 40.32
C VAL A 133 -40.72 -35.84 41.29
N LEU A 134 -40.17 -37.06 41.20
CA LEU A 134 -40.47 -38.12 42.15
C LEU A 134 -40.07 -37.72 43.57
N PHE A 135 -38.92 -37.06 43.75
CA PHE A 135 -38.53 -36.52 45.05
C PHE A 135 -39.53 -35.48 45.57
N VAL A 136 -40.00 -34.56 44.72
CA VAL A 136 -41.00 -33.54 45.09
C VAL A 136 -42.32 -34.20 45.54
N LEU A 137 -42.76 -35.26 44.87
CA LEU A 137 -44.01 -35.96 45.20
C LEU A 137 -43.89 -36.87 46.42
N PHE A 138 -42.82 -37.66 46.52
CA PHE A 138 -42.68 -38.66 47.58
C PHE A 138 -42.22 -38.08 48.91
N THR A 139 -41.41 -37.02 48.92
CA THR A 139 -40.88 -36.45 50.17
C THR A 139 -41.98 -35.95 51.14
N PRO A 140 -43.02 -35.20 50.71
CA PRO A 140 -44.10 -34.82 51.62
C PRO A 140 -44.93 -36.04 52.06
N LEU A 141 -45.14 -37.03 51.19
CA LEU A 141 -45.83 -38.28 51.55
C LEU A 141 -45.06 -39.07 52.61
N VAL A 142 -43.75 -39.25 52.41
CA VAL A 142 -42.86 -39.89 53.38
C VAL A 142 -42.81 -39.09 54.68
N GLY A 143 -42.78 -37.76 54.61
CA GLY A 143 -42.83 -36.89 55.78
C GLY A 143 -44.13 -37.04 56.59
N LEU A 144 -45.28 -37.10 55.91
CA LEU A 144 -46.58 -37.36 56.55
C LEU A 144 -46.65 -38.77 57.15
N CYS A 145 -46.25 -39.80 56.40
CA CYS A 145 -46.19 -41.17 56.90
C CYS A 145 -45.23 -41.30 58.09
N PHE A 146 -44.07 -40.63 58.03
CA PHE A 146 -43.11 -40.59 59.12
C PHE A 146 -43.67 -39.90 60.36
N CYS A 147 -44.37 -38.77 60.19
CA CYS A 147 -45.05 -38.06 61.27
C CYS A 147 -46.12 -38.95 61.95
N MET A 148 -47.00 -39.57 61.16
CA MET A 148 -48.03 -40.48 61.67
C MET A 148 -47.45 -41.73 62.34
N CYS A 149 -46.45 -42.37 61.71
CA CYS A 149 -45.71 -43.51 62.26
C CYS A 149 -45.08 -43.15 63.62
N ARG A 150 -44.52 -41.94 63.72
CA ARG A 150 -43.91 -41.42 64.94
C ARG A 150 -44.91 -41.09 66.03
N CYS A 151 -46.10 -40.59 65.69
CA CYS A 151 -47.20 -40.39 66.64
C CYS A 151 -47.77 -41.71 67.19
N CYS A 152 -47.58 -42.82 66.46
CA CYS A 152 -47.90 -44.19 66.92
C CYS A 152 -46.68 -44.92 67.51
N ASP A 153 -45.76 -44.17 68.12
CA ASP A 153 -44.51 -44.64 68.74
C ASP A 153 -43.53 -45.41 67.82
N ASN A 154 -43.81 -45.58 66.53
CA ASN A 154 -42.91 -46.22 65.58
C ASN A 154 -41.93 -45.20 64.95
N CYS A 155 -41.05 -45.63 64.03
CA CYS A 155 -40.10 -44.74 63.33
C CYS A 155 -39.23 -43.85 64.26
N GLY A 156 -38.90 -44.38 65.46
CA GLY A 156 -38.13 -43.68 66.48
C GLY A 156 -38.93 -42.72 67.36
N GLY A 157 -40.27 -42.81 67.35
CA GLY A 157 -41.18 -42.16 68.29
C GLY A 157 -41.08 -42.74 69.71
N GLU A 158 -40.94 -44.05 69.81
CA GLU A 158 -40.79 -44.79 71.07
C GLU A 158 -39.63 -44.21 71.90
N MET A 159 -39.96 -43.68 73.08
CA MET A 159 -39.02 -43.14 74.05
C MET A 159 -38.34 -44.25 74.87
N HIS A 160 -37.93 -45.31 74.18
CA HIS A 160 -37.26 -46.46 74.75
C HIS A 160 -35.86 -46.62 74.13
N GLN A 161 -34.84 -46.86 74.97
CA GLN A 161 -33.49 -47.11 74.50
C GLN A 161 -32.95 -48.47 74.96
N ARG A 162 -32.72 -49.34 73.96
CA ARG A 162 -32.06 -50.63 74.13
C ARG A 162 -30.55 -50.46 74.38
N GLN A 163 -30.04 -50.98 75.49
CA GLN A 163 -28.62 -50.85 75.83
C GLN A 163 -27.78 -51.80 74.96
N ARG A 164 -26.86 -51.26 74.16
CA ARG A 164 -26.00 -52.04 73.25
C ARG A 164 -24.53 -51.88 73.66
N LYS A 165 -23.77 -52.97 73.62
CA LYS A 165 -22.34 -53.01 73.96
C LYS A 165 -21.48 -51.98 73.19
N ASN A 166 -21.93 -51.57 71.99
CA ASN A 166 -21.23 -50.61 71.12
C ASN A 166 -21.92 -49.24 70.99
N ALA A 167 -22.78 -48.86 71.96
CA ALA A 167 -23.58 -47.64 71.87
C ALA A 167 -22.75 -46.35 71.69
N ASP A 168 -21.62 -46.22 72.40
CA ASP A 168 -20.72 -45.06 72.28
C ASP A 168 -20.07 -44.94 70.90
N CYS A 169 -19.68 -46.09 70.31
CA CYS A 169 -19.12 -46.13 68.95
C CYS A 169 -20.17 -45.77 67.89
N GLN A 170 -21.40 -46.29 68.03
CA GLN A 170 -22.51 -45.96 67.12
C GLN A 170 -22.88 -44.47 67.19
N ARG A 171 -22.93 -43.89 68.40
CA ARG A 171 -23.13 -42.46 68.60
C ARG A 171 -22.03 -41.64 67.94
N GLY A 172 -20.76 -41.97 68.21
CA GLY A 172 -19.60 -41.29 67.61
C GLY A 172 -19.66 -41.32 66.08
N PHE A 173 -19.97 -42.48 65.49
CA PHE A 173 -20.16 -42.63 64.04
C PHE A 173 -21.26 -41.70 63.49
N TYR A 174 -22.45 -41.71 64.09
CA TYR A 174 -23.55 -40.84 63.64
C TYR A 174 -23.24 -39.35 63.82
N THR A 175 -22.56 -38.96 64.90
CA THR A 175 -22.07 -37.60 65.12
C THR A 175 -21.10 -37.18 64.01
N THR A 176 -20.07 -37.97 63.74
CA THR A 176 -19.07 -37.66 62.69
C THR A 176 -19.71 -37.59 61.30
N MET A 177 -20.59 -38.54 60.96
CA MET A 177 -21.28 -38.55 59.67
C MET A 177 -22.25 -37.38 59.51
N LEU A 178 -22.94 -36.96 60.59
CA LEU A 178 -23.82 -35.79 60.55
C LEU A 178 -23.03 -34.48 60.40
N ILE A 179 -21.86 -34.37 61.06
CA ILE A 179 -20.93 -33.25 60.85
C ILE A 179 -20.48 -33.22 59.39
N ALA A 180 -20.00 -34.35 58.84
CA ALA A 180 -19.56 -34.43 57.45
C ALA A 180 -20.67 -34.01 56.48
N THR A 181 -21.88 -34.53 56.68
CA THR A 181 -23.05 -34.17 55.85
C THR A 181 -23.39 -32.69 55.97
N SER A 182 -23.31 -32.11 57.18
CA SER A 182 -23.58 -30.70 57.43
C SER A 182 -22.52 -29.77 56.82
N VAL A 183 -21.26 -30.21 56.72
CA VAL A 183 -20.21 -29.51 55.96
C VAL A 183 -20.55 -29.47 54.46
N PHE A 184 -20.98 -30.58 53.86
CA PHE A 184 -21.41 -30.60 52.46
C PHE A 184 -22.62 -29.71 52.20
N LEU A 185 -23.62 -29.74 53.09
CA LEU A 185 -24.77 -28.83 53.04
C LEU A 185 -24.35 -27.36 53.14
N THR A 186 -23.37 -27.04 53.99
CA THR A 186 -22.83 -25.67 54.10
C THR A 186 -22.13 -25.26 52.81
N GLY A 187 -21.31 -26.13 52.21
CA GLY A 187 -20.68 -25.90 50.92
C GLY A 187 -21.70 -25.61 49.80
N GLY A 188 -22.76 -26.42 49.69
CA GLY A 188 -23.81 -26.22 48.70
C GLY A 188 -24.55 -24.88 48.85
N VAL A 189 -24.83 -24.46 50.09
CA VAL A 189 -25.43 -23.14 50.37
C VAL A 189 -24.48 -22.00 50.01
N LEU A 190 -23.18 -22.13 50.31
CA LEU A 190 -22.17 -21.12 49.94
C LEU A 190 -22.04 -20.99 48.42
N VAL A 191 -22.04 -22.10 47.69
CA VAL A 191 -22.07 -22.12 46.22
C VAL A 191 -23.31 -21.39 45.71
N ALA A 192 -24.50 -21.74 46.20
CA ALA A 192 -25.73 -21.07 45.79
C ALA A 192 -25.73 -19.57 46.12
N TYR A 193 -25.29 -19.18 47.32
CA TYR A 193 -25.19 -17.78 47.70
C TYR A 193 -24.20 -17.00 46.82
N SER A 194 -23.01 -17.58 46.56
CA SER A 194 -22.01 -16.94 45.70
C SER A 194 -22.52 -16.72 44.27
N ALA A 195 -23.25 -17.69 43.71
CA ALA A 195 -23.85 -17.58 42.40
C ALA A 195 -24.93 -16.49 42.34
N ASN A 196 -25.78 -16.44 43.37
CA ASN A 196 -26.80 -15.40 43.50
C ASN A 196 -26.19 -13.99 43.62
N HIS A 197 -25.12 -13.85 44.39
CA HIS A 197 -24.42 -12.58 44.56
C HIS A 197 -23.65 -12.16 43.31
N ASN A 198 -23.03 -13.13 42.60
CA ASN A 198 -22.31 -12.89 41.36
C ASN A 198 -23.21 -12.23 40.31
N LEU A 199 -24.41 -12.79 40.09
CA LEU A 199 -25.38 -12.22 39.15
C LEU A 199 -25.72 -10.75 39.48
N SER A 200 -26.05 -10.44 40.75
CA SER A 200 -26.31 -9.05 41.17
C SER A 200 -25.11 -8.13 40.97
N SER A 201 -23.89 -8.62 41.25
CA SER A 201 -22.67 -7.83 41.14
C SER A 201 -22.36 -7.40 39.70
N HIS A 202 -22.77 -8.22 38.71
CA HIS A 202 -22.51 -7.98 37.30
C HIS A 202 -23.56 -7.13 36.57
N ILE A 203 -24.68 -6.76 37.20
CA ILE A 203 -25.69 -5.88 36.58
C ILE A 203 -25.12 -4.51 36.19
N ARG A 204 -24.21 -3.96 37.02
CA ARG A 204 -23.51 -2.72 36.68
C ARG A 204 -22.61 -2.89 35.46
N SER A 205 -21.96 -4.04 35.32
CA SER A 205 -21.15 -4.39 34.16
C SER A 205 -22.00 -4.53 32.90
N THR A 206 -23.18 -5.15 33.00
CA THR A 206 -24.17 -5.20 31.90
C THR A 206 -24.53 -3.80 31.41
N ARG A 207 -24.88 -2.89 32.33
CA ARG A 207 -25.18 -1.48 32.00
C ARG A 207 -24.01 -0.80 31.29
N ARG A 208 -22.78 -1.02 31.77
CA ARG A 208 -21.56 -0.49 31.14
C ARG A 208 -21.38 -1.03 29.73
N LEU A 209 -21.49 -2.34 29.53
CA LEU A 209 -21.35 -2.98 28.22
C LEU A 209 -22.40 -2.46 27.24
N VAL A 210 -23.67 -2.39 27.63
CA VAL A 210 -24.73 -1.86 26.76
C VAL A 210 -24.44 -0.40 26.36
N ASN A 211 -24.11 0.45 27.33
CA ASN A 211 -23.86 1.87 27.06
C ASN A 211 -22.62 2.10 26.18
N THR A 212 -21.53 1.34 26.41
CA THR A 212 -20.30 1.43 25.60
C THR A 212 -20.51 0.90 24.19
N ASN A 213 -21.20 -0.23 24.01
CA ASN A 213 -21.53 -0.75 22.68
C ASN A 213 -22.38 0.24 21.87
N ILE A 214 -23.42 0.83 22.47
CA ILE A 214 -24.26 1.83 21.80
C ILE A 214 -23.42 3.06 21.41
N ARG A 215 -22.52 3.51 22.29
CA ARG A 215 -21.61 4.63 21.99
C ARG A 215 -20.68 4.32 20.83
N ASP A 216 -20.08 3.13 20.82
CA ASP A 216 -19.20 2.69 19.74
C ASP A 216 -19.94 2.58 18.40
N LEU A 217 -21.18 2.04 18.40
CA LEU A 217 -22.03 2.00 17.20
C LEU A 217 -22.42 3.41 16.71
N LYS A 218 -22.64 4.37 17.61
CA LYS A 218 -22.86 5.78 17.24
C LYS A 218 -21.61 6.42 16.66
N SER A 219 -20.44 6.20 17.27
CA SER A 219 -19.15 6.68 16.74
C SER A 219 -18.88 6.07 15.36
N PHE A 220 -19.10 4.77 15.20
CA PHE A 220 -19.04 4.07 13.92
C PHE A 220 -19.91 4.76 12.86
N ALA A 221 -21.18 5.02 13.17
CA ALA A 221 -22.12 5.65 12.25
C ALA A 221 -21.75 7.10 11.91
N ASN A 222 -21.24 7.87 12.89
CA ASN A 222 -20.90 9.28 12.69
C ASN A 222 -19.56 9.49 11.97
N THR A 223 -18.60 8.56 12.10
CA THR A 223 -17.27 8.68 11.47
C THR A 223 -17.20 8.03 10.09
N THR A 224 -18.08 7.09 9.76
CA THR A 224 -18.08 6.45 8.44
C THR A 224 -18.21 7.46 7.27
N PRO A 225 -19.11 8.48 7.31
CA PRO A 225 -19.18 9.49 6.25
C PRO A 225 -17.89 10.29 6.10
N THR A 226 -17.26 10.67 7.21
CA THR A 226 -16.04 11.50 7.18
C THR A 226 -14.84 10.73 6.63
N GLN A 227 -14.76 9.41 6.89
CA GLN A 227 -13.77 8.53 6.27
C GLN A 227 -13.97 8.43 4.75
N ILE A 228 -15.22 8.29 4.29
CA ILE A 228 -15.54 8.24 2.85
C ILE A 228 -15.22 9.58 2.17
N ASP A 229 -15.56 10.70 2.80
CA ASP A 229 -15.21 12.03 2.31
C ASP A 229 -13.70 12.21 2.21
N PHE A 230 -12.93 11.71 3.19
CA PHE A 230 -11.47 11.71 3.14
C PHE A 230 -10.94 10.95 1.92
N LEU A 231 -11.42 9.73 1.66
CA LEU A 231 -11.04 8.93 0.49
C LEU A 231 -11.30 9.67 -0.84
N THR A 232 -12.45 10.34 -0.97
CA THR A 232 -12.75 11.11 -2.19
C THR A 232 -11.90 12.37 -2.32
N ALA A 233 -11.60 13.05 -1.20
CA ALA A 233 -10.75 14.22 -1.20
C ALA A 233 -9.32 13.89 -1.70
N GLN A 234 -8.82 12.69 -1.40
CA GLN A 234 -7.48 12.24 -1.84
C GLN A 234 -7.35 12.01 -3.35
N TYR A 235 -8.44 12.03 -4.11
CA TYR A 235 -8.37 12.13 -5.58
C TYR A 235 -7.57 13.38 -6.01
N THR A 236 -7.67 14.47 -5.25
CA THR A 236 -6.92 15.71 -5.53
C THR A 236 -5.41 15.51 -5.48
N THR A 237 -4.90 14.58 -4.67
CA THR A 237 -3.46 14.25 -4.59
C THR A 237 -2.97 13.66 -5.91
N ALA A 238 -3.68 12.66 -6.45
CA ALA A 238 -3.36 12.08 -7.76
C ALA A 238 -3.54 13.11 -8.88
N LYS A 239 -4.65 13.87 -8.87
CA LYS A 239 -4.92 14.94 -9.82
C LYS A 239 -3.81 15.99 -9.84
N ASN A 240 -3.40 16.51 -8.68
CA ASN A 240 -2.37 17.55 -8.59
C ASN A 240 -1.02 17.05 -9.09
N LYS A 241 -0.67 15.77 -8.85
CA LYS A 241 0.54 15.19 -9.43
C LYS A 241 0.47 15.12 -10.95
N VAL A 242 -0.68 14.73 -11.51
CA VAL A 242 -0.89 14.72 -12.96
C VAL A 242 -0.84 16.13 -13.53
N LEU A 243 -1.48 17.11 -12.89
CA LEU A 243 -1.42 18.52 -13.29
C LEU A 243 0.03 19.02 -13.31
N SER A 244 0.80 18.69 -12.27
CA SER A 244 2.23 19.02 -12.20
C SER A 244 3.04 18.38 -13.33
N ASP A 245 2.80 17.10 -13.66
CA ASP A 245 3.50 16.43 -14.76
C ASP A 245 3.05 16.97 -16.14
N LEU A 246 1.80 17.39 -16.29
CA LEU A 246 1.28 18.04 -17.50
C LEU A 246 1.81 19.47 -17.68
N ASP A 247 1.93 20.25 -16.60
CA ASP A 247 2.52 21.60 -16.63
C ASP A 247 4.01 21.55 -16.99
N ASN A 248 4.68 20.44 -16.67
CA ASN A 248 6.07 20.18 -17.01
C ASN A 248 6.23 19.22 -18.21
N ILE A 249 5.21 19.09 -19.08
CA ILE A 249 5.27 18.15 -20.22
C ILE A 249 6.43 18.45 -21.17
N GLY A 250 6.81 19.72 -21.34
CA GLY A 250 7.96 20.09 -22.15
C GLY A 250 9.26 19.46 -21.67
N THR A 251 9.53 19.49 -20.36
CA THR A 251 10.75 18.91 -19.79
C THR A 251 10.64 17.39 -19.63
N LEU A 252 9.48 16.88 -19.21
CA LEU A 252 9.27 15.46 -18.93
C LEU A 252 9.10 14.60 -20.19
N LEU A 253 8.36 15.08 -21.19
CA LEU A 253 8.19 14.40 -22.48
C LEU A 253 9.20 14.94 -23.50
N GLY A 254 9.23 16.26 -23.71
CA GLY A 254 10.11 16.87 -24.72
C GLY A 254 11.60 16.74 -24.39
N GLY A 255 11.99 16.83 -23.11
CA GLY A 255 13.37 16.57 -22.69
C GLY A 255 13.79 15.10 -22.87
N GLN A 256 12.87 14.15 -22.68
CA GLN A 256 13.15 12.72 -22.94
C GLN A 256 13.24 12.44 -24.45
N ILE A 257 12.35 13.02 -25.26
CA ILE A 257 12.43 12.94 -26.72
C ILE A 257 13.77 13.50 -27.21
N GLN A 258 14.14 14.70 -26.74
CA GLN A 258 15.42 15.33 -27.05
C GLN A 258 16.58 14.40 -26.67
N SER A 259 16.62 13.90 -25.43
CA SER A 259 17.71 13.05 -24.95
C SER A 259 17.83 11.72 -25.71
N GLN A 260 16.71 11.11 -26.13
CA GLN A 260 16.75 9.90 -26.94
C GLN A 260 17.23 10.18 -28.36
N LEU A 261 16.77 11.27 -28.98
CA LEU A 261 17.25 11.68 -30.29
C LEU A 261 18.70 12.14 -30.26
N GLU A 262 19.14 12.76 -29.17
CA GLU A 262 20.52 13.23 -28.98
C GLU A 262 21.52 12.08 -29.14
N LYS A 263 21.17 10.86 -28.72
CA LYS A 263 22.01 9.66 -28.86
C LYS A 263 22.29 9.27 -30.31
N ASP A 264 21.40 9.62 -31.24
CA ASP A 264 21.54 9.30 -32.66
C ASP A 264 22.01 10.54 -33.45
N VAL A 265 21.46 11.71 -33.14
CA VAL A 265 21.69 12.99 -33.82
C VAL A 265 23.06 13.56 -33.49
N VAL A 266 23.49 13.56 -32.21
CA VAL A 266 24.80 14.13 -31.84
C VAL A 266 25.94 13.31 -32.42
N PRO A 267 25.95 11.96 -32.39
CA PRO A 267 27.00 11.20 -33.06
C PRO A 267 26.99 11.34 -34.59
N ALA A 268 25.83 11.49 -35.23
CA ALA A 268 25.77 11.77 -36.67
C ALA A 268 26.43 13.12 -37.01
N LEU A 269 26.19 14.13 -36.17
CA LEU A 269 26.76 15.47 -36.30
C LEU A 269 28.26 15.48 -35.91
N ASP A 270 28.63 14.80 -34.84
CA ASP A 270 29.99 14.76 -34.27
C ASP A 270 30.93 13.84 -35.08
N ASN A 271 30.45 12.71 -35.62
CA ASN A 271 31.28 11.88 -36.51
C ASN A 271 31.69 12.62 -37.79
N ALA A 272 30.82 13.48 -38.32
CA ALA A 272 31.18 14.32 -39.46
C ALA A 272 32.14 15.46 -39.10
N LEU A 273 31.96 16.07 -37.93
CA LEU A 273 32.83 17.14 -37.41
C LEU A 273 34.22 16.60 -36.99
N ARG A 274 34.29 15.37 -36.49
CA ARG A 274 35.52 14.74 -35.98
C ARG A 274 36.33 14.01 -37.06
N MET A 275 35.70 13.40 -38.06
CA MET A 275 36.43 12.73 -39.15
C MET A 275 37.08 13.71 -40.15
N THR A 276 36.70 14.98 -40.14
CA THR A 276 37.20 15.98 -41.11
C THR A 276 38.12 17.04 -40.50
N GLY A 277 38.27 17.11 -39.17
CA GLY A 277 39.01 18.19 -38.52
C GLY A 277 38.39 19.58 -38.71
N VAL A 278 37.13 19.63 -39.18
CA VAL A 278 36.44 20.87 -39.50
C VAL A 278 35.40 21.16 -38.42
N LYS A 279 35.78 21.98 -37.43
CA LYS A 279 34.78 22.83 -36.78
C LYS A 279 34.21 23.77 -37.85
N VAL A 280 32.95 24.17 -37.79
CA VAL A 280 32.42 25.27 -38.63
C VAL A 280 33.33 26.51 -38.52
N GLU A 281 33.91 26.71 -37.34
CA GLU A 281 34.99 27.64 -37.03
C GLU A 281 36.19 27.58 -37.99
N SER A 282 36.55 26.38 -38.47
CA SER A 282 37.63 26.17 -39.44
C SER A 282 37.24 26.49 -40.88
N ALA A 283 35.96 26.31 -41.27
CA ALA A 283 35.46 26.75 -42.57
C ALA A 283 35.38 28.28 -42.62
N ILE A 284 34.90 28.91 -41.53
CA ILE A 284 34.91 30.37 -41.35
C ILE A 284 36.35 30.90 -41.34
N LYS A 285 37.27 30.21 -40.65
CA LYS A 285 38.69 30.55 -40.67
C LYS A 285 39.27 30.44 -42.08
N ALA A 286 38.94 29.37 -42.82
CA ALA A 286 39.36 29.21 -44.21
C ALA A 286 38.80 30.30 -45.12
N MET A 287 37.55 30.73 -44.94
CA MET A 287 36.97 31.88 -45.65
C MET A 287 37.77 33.16 -45.38
N ARG A 288 38.06 33.46 -44.11
CA ARG A 288 38.80 34.66 -43.71
C ARG A 288 40.24 34.64 -44.24
N GLU A 289 40.91 33.49 -44.16
CA GLU A 289 42.26 33.28 -44.68
C GLU A 289 42.30 33.36 -46.22
N THR A 290 41.24 32.88 -46.91
CA THR A 290 41.10 33.00 -48.37
C THR A 290 40.93 34.46 -48.79
N LYS A 291 40.08 35.22 -48.08
CA LYS A 291 39.92 36.66 -48.30
C LYS A 291 41.25 37.40 -48.10
N GLU A 292 41.90 37.20 -46.95
CA GLU A 292 43.16 37.85 -46.62
C GLU A 292 44.25 37.51 -47.66
N ALA A 293 44.29 36.27 -48.14
CA ALA A 293 45.20 35.87 -49.20
C ALA A 293 44.88 36.52 -50.55
N LEU A 294 43.60 36.61 -50.94
CA LEU A 294 43.17 37.28 -52.18
C LEU A 294 43.43 38.79 -52.16
N GLU A 295 43.17 39.48 -51.03
CA GLU A 295 43.48 40.91 -50.85
C GLU A 295 44.98 41.17 -50.99
N ASN A 296 45.80 40.29 -50.39
CA ASN A 296 47.26 40.33 -50.47
C ASN A 296 47.75 40.10 -51.92
N VAL A 297 47.13 39.18 -52.66
CA VAL A 297 47.44 38.92 -54.08
C VAL A 297 47.06 40.13 -54.93
N SER A 298 45.84 40.66 -54.77
CA SER A 298 45.34 41.83 -55.51
C SER A 298 46.25 43.05 -55.32
N THR A 299 46.52 43.41 -54.06
CA THR A 299 47.37 44.57 -53.72
C THR A 299 48.81 44.41 -54.23
N SER A 300 49.38 43.21 -54.09
CA SER A 300 50.76 42.94 -54.55
C SER A 300 50.84 42.92 -56.07
N LEU A 301 49.83 42.38 -56.75
CA LEU A 301 49.76 42.33 -58.21
C LEU A 301 49.63 43.74 -58.80
N GLU A 302 48.73 44.57 -58.27
CA GLU A 302 48.53 45.96 -58.72
C GLU A 302 49.83 46.76 -58.63
N THR A 303 50.54 46.67 -57.50
CA THR A 303 51.84 47.33 -57.29
C THR A 303 52.89 46.87 -58.32
N LEU A 304 52.93 45.56 -58.62
CA LEU A 304 53.88 44.99 -59.58
C LEU A 304 53.51 45.32 -61.03
N GLN A 305 52.23 45.36 -61.38
CA GLN A 305 51.74 45.75 -62.71
C GLN A 305 52.06 47.22 -63.00
N GLU A 306 51.83 48.12 -62.03
CA GLU A 306 52.17 49.53 -62.17
C GLU A 306 53.69 49.73 -62.38
N ALA A 307 54.51 49.08 -61.56
CA ALA A 307 55.97 49.12 -61.69
C ALA A 307 56.45 48.55 -63.04
N THR A 308 55.86 47.44 -63.50
CA THR A 308 56.14 46.81 -64.79
C THR A 308 55.79 47.74 -65.95
N GLY A 309 54.62 48.39 -65.92
CA GLY A 309 54.19 49.32 -66.95
C GLY A 309 55.13 50.53 -67.07
N ARG A 310 55.55 51.12 -65.94
CA ARG A 310 56.51 52.24 -65.91
C ARG A 310 57.87 51.84 -66.49
N LEU A 311 58.39 50.69 -66.09
CA LEU A 311 59.67 50.17 -66.57
C LEU A 311 59.62 49.80 -68.06
N GLN A 312 58.53 49.16 -68.51
CA GLN A 312 58.32 48.84 -69.92
C GLN A 312 58.38 50.09 -70.80
N ASN A 313 57.66 51.14 -70.41
CA ASN A 313 57.64 52.40 -71.14
C ASN A 313 59.02 53.06 -71.20
N SER A 314 59.74 53.05 -70.08
CA SER A 314 61.08 53.65 -69.98
C SER A 314 62.10 52.90 -70.85
N LEU A 315 62.13 51.56 -70.77
CA LEU A 315 63.00 50.73 -71.62
C LEU A 315 62.65 50.83 -73.10
N GLN A 316 61.36 50.87 -73.45
CA GLN A 316 60.91 51.01 -74.83
C GLN A 316 61.26 52.39 -75.41
N SER A 317 61.07 53.45 -74.63
CA SER A 317 61.45 54.82 -75.01
C SER A 317 62.97 54.93 -75.23
N GLU A 318 63.75 54.38 -74.32
CA GLU A 318 65.21 54.41 -74.40
C GLU A 318 65.73 53.59 -75.58
N ARG A 319 65.17 52.39 -75.81
CA ARG A 319 65.47 51.55 -76.97
C ARG A 319 65.15 52.25 -78.29
N THR A 320 64.01 52.94 -78.37
CA THR A 320 63.60 53.70 -79.56
C THR A 320 64.52 54.89 -79.81
N SER A 321 64.85 55.63 -78.74
CA SER A 321 65.74 56.80 -78.81
C SER A 321 67.16 56.39 -79.20
N LEU A 322 67.70 55.33 -78.59
CA LEU A 322 69.00 54.77 -78.95
C LEU A 322 69.01 54.25 -80.39
N SER A 323 67.94 53.61 -80.86
CA SER A 323 67.79 53.21 -82.26
C SER A 323 67.80 54.40 -83.22
N ASN A 324 67.14 55.51 -82.87
CA ASN A 324 67.14 56.73 -83.68
C ASN A 324 68.54 57.34 -83.76
N THR A 325 69.26 57.41 -82.64
CA THR A 325 70.66 57.87 -82.58
C THR A 325 71.58 57.02 -83.46
N LEU A 326 71.37 55.70 -83.48
CA LEU A 326 72.16 54.80 -84.34
C LEU A 326 71.85 54.96 -85.83
N ASN A 327 70.69 55.51 -86.19
CA ASN A 327 70.29 55.79 -87.58
C ASN A 327 70.82 57.13 -88.10
N ASP A 328 71.59 57.87 -87.30
CA ASP A 328 72.27 59.10 -87.73
C ASP A 328 73.25 58.82 -88.89
N PRO A 329 73.34 59.69 -89.91
CA PRO A 329 74.30 59.53 -91.01
C PRO A 329 75.75 59.31 -90.57
N ALA A 330 76.15 59.84 -89.41
CA ALA A 330 77.48 59.62 -88.83
C ALA A 330 77.81 58.14 -88.59
N CYS A 331 76.81 57.27 -88.38
CA CYS A 331 76.98 55.83 -88.23
C CYS A 331 77.21 55.06 -89.55
N THR A 332 77.24 55.73 -90.71
CA THR A 332 77.55 55.12 -92.01
C THR A 332 79.00 55.34 -92.47
N ASN A 333 79.78 56.14 -91.73
CA ASN A 333 81.21 56.34 -92.00
C ASN A 333 82.03 55.09 -91.63
N GLY A 334 82.97 54.71 -92.51
CA GLY A 334 83.69 53.43 -92.45
C GLY A 334 84.35 53.09 -91.12
N ASP A 335 84.94 54.08 -90.44
CA ASP A 335 85.63 53.87 -89.16
C ASP A 335 84.67 53.74 -87.95
N VAL A 336 83.39 54.13 -88.10
CA VAL A 336 82.37 54.20 -87.02
C VAL A 336 81.27 53.13 -87.19
N SER A 337 81.05 52.64 -88.41
CA SER A 337 79.94 51.76 -88.75
C SER A 337 79.91 50.44 -87.97
N HIS A 338 81.08 49.84 -87.70
CA HIS A 338 81.17 48.59 -86.94
C HIS A 338 80.62 48.73 -85.50
N THR A 339 80.98 49.81 -84.82
CA THR A 339 80.53 50.12 -83.44
C THR A 339 79.02 50.36 -83.40
N CYS A 340 78.48 51.16 -84.31
CA CYS A 340 77.02 51.39 -84.37
C CYS A 340 76.22 50.11 -84.67
N ASN A 341 76.73 49.23 -85.54
CA ASN A 341 76.06 47.96 -85.84
C ASN A 341 76.14 46.97 -84.68
N THR A 342 77.23 46.97 -83.92
CA THR A 342 77.38 46.17 -82.69
C THR A 342 76.34 46.59 -81.65
N VAL A 343 76.19 47.89 -81.40
CA VAL A 343 75.16 48.41 -80.47
C VAL A 343 73.75 48.15 -81.01
N ARG A 344 73.53 48.24 -82.33
CA ARG A 344 72.24 47.92 -82.95
C ARG A 344 71.83 46.47 -82.70
N GLY A 345 72.79 45.54 -82.70
CA GLY A 345 72.57 44.13 -82.41
C GLY A 345 72.14 43.82 -80.97
N THR A 346 72.39 44.73 -80.02
CA THR A 346 72.06 44.51 -78.60
C THR A 346 70.75 45.18 -78.17
N LEU A 347 70.13 46.01 -79.01
CA LEU A 347 68.88 46.73 -78.68
C LEU A 347 67.74 45.83 -78.20
N SER A 348 67.64 44.60 -78.69
CA SER A 348 66.60 43.66 -78.28
C SER A 348 66.73 43.17 -76.84
N GLN A 349 67.90 43.34 -76.23
CA GLN A 349 68.19 42.95 -74.85
C GLN A 349 67.63 43.96 -73.84
N LEU A 350 67.40 45.22 -74.23
CA LEU A 350 66.66 46.23 -73.45
C LEU A 350 65.15 45.92 -73.43
N ALA A 351 64.79 44.88 -72.70
CA ALA A 351 63.42 44.40 -72.53
C ALA A 351 63.16 43.91 -71.11
N LEU A 352 61.88 43.82 -70.74
CA LEU A 352 61.43 43.19 -69.50
C LEU A 352 61.61 41.68 -69.54
N SER A 353 62.02 41.09 -68.41
CA SER A 353 62.05 39.63 -68.23
C SER A 353 60.78 39.15 -67.52
N ALA A 354 60.39 39.80 -66.41
CA ALA A 354 59.12 39.58 -65.73
C ALA A 354 58.06 40.56 -66.22
N ASN A 355 56.90 40.08 -66.67
CA ASN A 355 55.78 40.86 -67.14
C ASN A 355 54.49 40.49 -66.40
N PHE A 356 54.24 41.18 -65.28
CA PHE A 356 53.06 40.97 -64.43
C PHE A 356 51.75 41.47 -65.05
N ASN A 357 51.80 42.23 -66.16
CA ASN A 357 50.59 42.69 -66.88
C ASN A 357 49.89 41.55 -67.65
N ARG A 358 50.52 40.37 -67.74
CA ARG A 358 49.94 39.17 -68.35
C ARG A 358 49.10 38.34 -67.39
N LEU A 359 49.25 38.57 -66.08
CA LEU A 359 48.52 37.83 -65.08
C LEU A 359 47.11 38.42 -64.93
N PRO A 360 46.06 37.58 -64.85
CA PRO A 360 44.71 38.05 -64.61
C PRO A 360 44.58 38.70 -63.23
N ASP A 361 43.52 39.47 -63.04
CA ASP A 361 43.16 40.04 -61.74
C ASP A 361 42.31 39.04 -60.93
N VAL A 362 42.47 39.04 -59.60
CA VAL A 362 41.74 38.17 -58.66
C VAL A 362 40.54 38.87 -58.01
N ASN A 363 40.26 40.14 -58.36
CA ASN A 363 39.14 40.89 -57.81
C ASN A 363 37.75 40.24 -58.01
N PRO A 364 37.44 39.52 -59.11
CA PRO A 364 36.18 38.79 -59.24
C PRO A 364 36.01 37.72 -58.14
N GLN A 365 37.06 36.95 -57.87
CA GLN A 365 37.09 35.93 -56.83
C GLN A 365 37.00 36.56 -55.44
N LEU A 366 37.70 37.69 -55.22
CA LEU A 366 37.62 38.46 -53.98
C LEU A 366 36.20 38.98 -53.72
N ALA A 367 35.53 39.52 -54.74
CA ALA A 367 34.15 39.99 -54.63
C ALA A 367 33.17 38.85 -54.30
N ASN A 368 33.35 37.67 -54.89
CA ASN A 368 32.55 36.49 -54.59
C ASN A 368 32.75 36.01 -53.14
N VAL A 369 34.00 36.01 -52.65
CA VAL A 369 34.31 35.67 -51.25
C VAL A 369 33.74 36.72 -50.29
N ASP A 370 33.79 38.00 -50.64
CA ASP A 370 33.20 39.09 -49.85
C ASP A 370 31.68 39.00 -49.75
N ASP A 371 31.00 38.56 -50.81
CA ASP A 371 29.55 38.40 -50.79
C ASP A 371 29.13 37.27 -49.84
N VAL A 372 29.85 36.14 -49.87
CA VAL A 372 29.64 35.00 -48.96
C VAL A 372 29.89 35.38 -47.50
N LEU A 373 30.92 36.19 -47.22
CA LEU A 373 31.29 36.61 -45.86
C LEU A 373 30.29 37.60 -45.21
N LYS A 374 29.35 38.17 -45.97
CA LYS A 374 28.26 38.99 -45.39
C LYS A 374 27.29 38.15 -44.57
N THR A 375 27.17 36.87 -44.87
CA THR A 375 26.29 35.95 -44.15
C THR A 375 27.02 35.38 -42.93
N ASP A 376 26.49 35.62 -41.73
CA ASP A 376 27.04 35.04 -40.50
C ASP A 376 26.66 33.55 -40.35
N LEU A 377 27.47 32.69 -40.98
CA LEU A 377 27.31 31.26 -40.93
C LEU A 377 27.39 30.70 -39.50
N SER A 378 28.12 31.36 -38.59
CA SER A 378 28.21 30.94 -37.18
C SER A 378 26.85 31.09 -36.49
N ASN A 379 26.15 32.20 -36.76
CA ASN A 379 24.80 32.44 -36.24
C ASN A 379 23.80 31.44 -36.82
N ILE A 380 23.88 31.12 -38.12
CA ILE A 380 22.97 30.15 -38.76
C ILE A 380 23.13 28.74 -38.15
N VAL A 381 24.36 28.27 -37.93
CA VAL A 381 24.60 26.96 -37.30
C VAL A 381 24.18 26.96 -35.83
N GLN A 382 24.42 28.05 -35.10
CA GLN A 382 23.96 28.19 -33.72
C GLN A 382 22.44 28.20 -33.62
N LYS A 383 21.74 28.80 -34.60
CA LYS A 383 20.29 28.70 -34.73
C LYS A 383 19.83 27.25 -34.90
N GLY A 384 20.51 26.46 -35.73
CA GLY A 384 20.24 25.02 -35.90
C GLY A 384 20.33 24.21 -34.60
N TYR A 385 21.42 24.38 -33.84
CA TYR A 385 21.57 23.75 -32.52
C TYR A 385 20.50 24.23 -31.54
N SER A 386 20.17 25.52 -31.57
CA SER A 386 19.11 26.07 -30.71
C SER A 386 17.73 25.53 -31.11
N ALA A 387 17.46 25.26 -32.38
CA ALA A 387 16.22 24.65 -32.85
C ALA A 387 16.05 23.24 -32.29
N PHE A 388 17.09 22.40 -32.31
CA PHE A 388 17.06 21.07 -31.69
C PHE A 388 16.94 21.15 -30.16
N ASN A 389 17.69 22.04 -29.50
CA ASN A 389 17.62 22.23 -28.05
C ASN A 389 16.27 22.82 -27.58
N ASN A 390 15.49 23.41 -28.49
CA ASN A 390 14.14 23.90 -28.22
C ASN A 390 13.05 22.81 -28.35
N THR A 391 13.40 21.54 -28.54
CA THR A 391 12.45 20.41 -28.55
C THR A 391 11.48 20.43 -27.35
N PRO A 392 11.92 20.67 -26.09
CA PRO A 392 11.01 20.82 -24.95
C PRO A 392 9.94 21.92 -25.14
N LYS A 393 10.33 23.05 -25.74
CA LYS A 393 9.42 24.16 -26.01
C LYS A 393 8.43 23.81 -27.12
N LEU A 394 8.90 23.18 -28.20
CA LEU A 394 8.08 22.70 -29.31
C LEU A 394 6.99 21.73 -28.81
N VAL A 395 7.36 20.77 -27.96
CA VAL A 395 6.40 19.83 -27.35
C VAL A 395 5.38 20.58 -26.50
N THR A 396 5.80 21.58 -25.72
CA THR A 396 4.88 22.39 -24.89
C THR A 396 3.85 23.12 -25.75
N GLU A 397 4.28 23.74 -26.84
CA GLU A 397 3.41 24.50 -27.75
C GLU A 397 2.44 23.59 -28.51
N GLN A 398 2.92 22.47 -29.08
CA GLN A 398 2.07 21.55 -29.84
C GLN A 398 1.10 20.76 -28.94
N THR A 399 1.44 20.50 -27.68
CA THR A 399 0.58 19.75 -26.74
C THR A 399 -0.38 20.62 -25.92
N GLN A 400 -0.31 21.95 -26.04
CA GLN A 400 -1.10 22.88 -25.21
C GLN A 400 -2.62 22.59 -25.23
N ASN A 401 -3.19 22.32 -26.40
CA ASN A 401 -4.61 22.00 -26.55
C ASN A 401 -4.97 20.66 -25.90
N VAL A 402 -4.10 19.65 -26.04
CA VAL A 402 -4.29 18.34 -25.43
C VAL A 402 -4.22 18.44 -23.92
N VAL A 403 -3.20 19.14 -23.38
CA VAL A 403 -3.05 19.40 -21.94
C VAL A 403 -4.29 20.09 -21.38
N SER A 404 -4.77 21.16 -22.02
CA SER A 404 -5.98 21.88 -21.59
C SER A 404 -7.21 20.97 -21.54
N ARG A 405 -7.40 20.13 -22.57
CA ARG A 405 -8.49 19.16 -22.62
C ARG A 405 -8.38 18.10 -21.52
N VAL A 406 -7.17 17.57 -21.27
CA VAL A 406 -6.93 16.60 -20.19
C VAL A 406 -7.25 17.24 -18.84
N LYS A 407 -6.80 18.48 -18.57
CA LYS A 407 -7.12 19.19 -17.32
C LYS A 407 -8.63 19.28 -17.08
N GLY A 408 -9.40 19.66 -18.09
CA GLY A 408 -10.87 19.69 -17.98
C GLY A 408 -11.51 18.31 -17.75
N MET A 409 -10.95 17.24 -18.33
CA MET A 409 -11.40 15.87 -18.04
C MET A 409 -11.08 15.47 -16.60
N LEU A 410 -9.91 15.83 -16.06
CA LEU A 410 -9.55 15.55 -14.67
C LEU A 410 -10.47 16.27 -13.67
N ASP A 411 -10.91 17.50 -13.99
CA ASP A 411 -11.91 18.23 -13.21
C ASP A 411 -13.26 17.50 -13.23
N LYS A 412 -13.71 17.06 -14.41
CA LYS A 412 -14.96 16.30 -14.56
C LYS A 412 -14.93 14.98 -13.80
N VAL A 413 -13.84 14.21 -13.91
CA VAL A 413 -13.64 12.95 -13.17
C VAL A 413 -13.69 13.20 -11.66
N GLY A 414 -13.06 14.28 -11.18
CA GLY A 414 -13.13 14.65 -9.76
C GLY A 414 -14.56 14.93 -9.29
N ALA A 415 -15.36 15.63 -10.10
CA ALA A 415 -16.77 15.87 -9.81
C ALA A 415 -17.60 14.58 -9.83
N GLU A 416 -17.31 13.64 -10.74
CA GLU A 416 -17.98 12.32 -10.80
C GLU A 416 -17.63 11.44 -9.59
N VAL A 417 -16.38 11.44 -9.13
CA VAL A 417 -15.95 10.71 -7.92
C VAL A 417 -16.67 11.22 -6.66
N ILE A 418 -16.75 12.55 -6.49
CA ILE A 418 -17.50 13.18 -5.39
C ILE A 418 -19.01 12.96 -5.54
N GLY A 419 -19.52 12.95 -6.77
CA GLY A 419 -20.92 12.70 -7.07
C GLY A 419 -21.36 11.26 -6.76
N PHE A 420 -20.48 10.29 -6.99
CA PHE A 420 -20.78 8.87 -6.77
C PHE A 420 -20.95 8.53 -5.29
N THR A 421 -20.12 9.09 -4.40
CA THR A 421 -20.30 8.88 -2.96
C THR A 421 -21.60 9.48 -2.44
N LYS A 422 -22.04 10.61 -3.00
CA LYS A 422 -23.34 11.24 -2.69
C LYS A 422 -24.55 10.51 -3.28
N MET A 423 -24.35 9.67 -4.30
CA MET A 423 -25.42 8.85 -4.86
C MET A 423 -25.80 7.70 -3.92
N PHE A 424 -24.90 7.31 -3.01
CA PHE A 424 -25.22 6.36 -1.96
C PHE A 424 -26.02 7.09 -0.86
N PRO A 425 -27.22 6.62 -0.47
CA PRO A 425 -28.01 7.20 0.60
C PRO A 425 -27.42 6.86 2.00
N LEU A 426 -26.12 7.09 2.18
CA LEU A 426 -25.34 6.65 3.34
C LEU A 426 -25.74 7.52 4.52
N GLU A 427 -25.74 8.83 4.30
CA GLU A 427 -26.11 9.82 5.29
C GLU A 427 -27.54 9.58 5.82
N PRO A 428 -28.60 9.47 4.99
CA PRO A 428 -29.92 9.11 5.49
C PRO A 428 -29.97 7.77 6.25
N ALA A 429 -29.28 6.73 5.75
CA ALA A 429 -29.28 5.41 6.39
C ALA A 429 -28.58 5.44 7.76
N LEU A 430 -27.43 6.10 7.86
CA LEU A 430 -26.67 6.25 9.09
C LEU A 430 -27.36 7.19 10.08
N VAL A 431 -28.03 8.25 9.61
CA VAL A 431 -28.86 9.11 10.48
C VAL A 431 -30.04 8.32 11.07
N ASN A 432 -30.73 7.51 10.25
CA ASN A 432 -31.79 6.63 10.73
C ASN A 432 -31.27 5.58 11.71
N PHE A 433 -30.08 5.02 11.45
CA PHE A 433 -29.44 4.07 12.35
C PHE A 433 -29.03 4.72 13.69
N THR A 434 -28.40 5.89 13.67
CA THR A 434 -28.06 6.65 14.88
C THR A 434 -29.31 7.06 15.67
N LYS A 435 -30.41 7.37 14.97
CA LYS A 435 -31.71 7.61 15.61
C LYS A 435 -32.25 6.34 16.28
N PHE A 436 -32.26 5.22 15.58
CA PHE A 436 -32.65 3.91 16.13
C PHE A 436 -31.84 3.55 17.39
N LEU A 437 -30.52 3.76 17.36
CA LEU A 437 -29.65 3.55 18.52
C LEU A 437 -29.96 4.51 19.67
N THR A 438 -30.30 5.75 19.37
CA THR A 438 -30.62 6.76 20.40
C THR A 438 -31.97 6.49 21.07
N ASP A 439 -32.97 6.11 20.28
CA ASP A 439 -34.29 5.73 20.79
C ASP A 439 -34.19 4.42 21.59
N GLY A 440 -33.50 3.41 21.06
CA GLY A 440 -33.23 2.16 21.78
C GLY A 440 -32.44 2.36 23.08
N GLN A 441 -31.47 3.28 23.11
CA GLN A 441 -30.76 3.62 24.34
C GLN A 441 -31.69 4.22 25.40
N LYS A 442 -32.57 5.14 25.01
CA LYS A 442 -33.55 5.74 25.93
C LYS A 442 -34.52 4.70 26.47
N ASP A 443 -34.99 3.79 25.61
CA ASP A 443 -35.88 2.71 26.01
C ASP A 443 -35.19 1.81 27.04
N ILE A 444 -33.95 1.37 26.77
CA ILE A 444 -33.17 0.54 27.70
C ILE A 444 -32.90 1.28 29.02
N GLU A 445 -32.52 2.56 28.96
CA GLU A 445 -32.28 3.38 30.15
C GLU A 445 -33.54 3.53 31.02
N ALA A 446 -34.72 3.62 30.39
CA ALA A 446 -36.00 3.64 31.10
C ALA A 446 -36.30 2.31 31.82
N PHE A 447 -35.75 1.19 31.36
CA PHE A 447 -35.88 -0.12 32.00
C PHE A 447 -34.88 -0.35 33.15
N TYR A 448 -33.79 0.40 33.25
CA TYR A 448 -32.79 0.18 34.31
C TYR A 448 -33.33 0.22 35.74
N PRO A 449 -34.21 1.15 36.14
CA PRO A 449 -34.82 1.13 37.47
C PRO A 449 -35.66 -0.13 37.74
N GLN A 450 -36.33 -0.64 36.70
CA GLN A 450 -37.12 -1.88 36.80
C GLN A 450 -36.22 -3.10 36.92
N ILE A 451 -35.10 -3.14 36.19
CA ILE A 451 -34.08 -4.19 36.31
C ILE A 451 -33.47 -4.19 37.72
N ASP A 452 -33.15 -3.02 38.26
CA ASP A 452 -32.60 -2.90 39.62
C ASP A 452 -33.62 -3.38 40.67
N GLN A 453 -34.92 -3.08 40.50
CA GLN A 453 -35.98 -3.60 41.36
C GLN A 453 -36.17 -5.11 41.22
N LEU A 454 -36.21 -5.64 39.99
CA LEU A 454 -36.34 -7.07 39.75
C LEU A 454 -35.15 -7.85 40.30
N ASP A 455 -33.93 -7.34 40.17
CA ASP A 455 -32.75 -7.95 40.78
C ASP A 455 -32.82 -7.92 42.30
N PHE A 456 -33.27 -6.83 42.90
CA PHE A 456 -33.46 -6.76 44.36
C PHE A 456 -34.43 -7.85 44.85
N TYR A 457 -35.59 -8.02 44.19
CA TYR A 457 -36.54 -9.08 44.55
C TYR A 457 -36.00 -10.49 44.27
N ARG A 458 -35.33 -10.69 43.13
CA ARG A 458 -34.67 -11.95 42.76
C ARG A 458 -33.61 -12.33 43.80
N TRP A 459 -32.76 -11.39 44.17
CA TRP A 459 -31.70 -11.58 45.14
C TRP A 459 -32.25 -11.94 46.52
N ILE A 460 -33.27 -11.22 47.01
CA ILE A 460 -33.95 -11.54 48.27
C ILE A 460 -34.59 -12.93 48.20
N GLY A 461 -35.27 -13.26 47.10
CA GLY A 461 -35.90 -14.57 46.91
C GLY A 461 -34.88 -15.71 47.01
N CYS A 462 -33.74 -15.57 46.33
CA CYS A 462 -32.65 -16.56 46.38
C CYS A 462 -32.02 -16.65 47.78
N VAL A 463 -31.83 -15.52 48.47
CA VAL A 463 -31.35 -15.50 49.86
C VAL A 463 -32.33 -16.21 50.79
N ALA A 464 -33.64 -15.98 50.65
CA ALA A 464 -34.67 -16.64 51.44
C ALA A 464 -34.62 -18.17 51.27
N VAL A 465 -34.44 -18.64 50.03
CA VAL A 465 -34.24 -20.07 49.72
C VAL A 465 -32.97 -20.62 50.39
N CYS A 466 -31.85 -19.91 50.34
CA CYS A 466 -30.63 -20.30 51.07
C CYS A 466 -30.86 -20.34 52.59
N CYS A 467 -31.60 -19.37 53.15
CA CYS A 467 -31.92 -19.29 54.57
C CYS A 467 -32.75 -20.49 55.05
N MET A 468 -33.59 -21.10 54.20
CA MET A 468 -34.31 -22.34 54.55
C MET A 468 -33.33 -23.48 54.89
N VAL A 469 -32.24 -23.63 54.12
CA VAL A 469 -31.20 -24.64 54.38
C VAL A 469 -30.34 -24.24 55.57
N VAL A 470 -29.99 -22.96 55.71
CA VAL A 470 -29.24 -22.44 56.88
C VAL A 470 -30.01 -22.69 58.18
N LEU A 471 -31.33 -22.56 58.19
CA LEU A 471 -32.15 -22.86 59.35
C LEU A 471 -32.05 -24.34 59.76
N ILE A 472 -32.10 -25.26 58.78
CA ILE A 472 -31.90 -26.70 59.02
C ILE A 472 -30.48 -26.94 59.60
N LEU A 473 -29.47 -26.32 59.00
CA LEU A 473 -28.08 -26.40 59.47
C LEU A 473 -27.92 -25.86 60.90
N ALA A 474 -28.58 -24.74 61.23
CA ALA A 474 -28.55 -24.17 62.57
C ALA A 474 -29.10 -25.16 63.61
N PHE A 475 -30.23 -25.81 63.32
CA PHE A 475 -30.77 -26.87 64.18
C PHE A 475 -29.83 -28.09 64.29
N ASN A 476 -29.20 -28.50 63.19
CA ASN A 476 -28.23 -29.60 63.20
C ASN A 476 -26.98 -29.25 64.04
N PHE A 477 -26.39 -28.08 63.86
CA PHE A 477 -25.21 -27.65 64.61
C PHE A 477 -25.51 -27.40 66.08
N LEU A 478 -26.60 -26.69 66.42
CA LEU A 478 -27.01 -26.50 67.81
C LEU A 478 -27.39 -27.84 68.46
N GLY A 479 -28.05 -28.73 67.74
CA GLY A 479 -28.38 -30.07 68.18
C GLY A 479 -27.14 -30.93 68.46
N LEU A 480 -26.14 -30.86 67.59
CA LEU A 480 -24.83 -31.49 67.79
C LEU A 480 -24.10 -30.90 69.00
N LEU A 481 -23.97 -29.58 69.09
CA LEU A 481 -23.26 -28.90 70.19
C LEU A 481 -23.89 -29.19 71.56
N CYS A 482 -25.21 -28.97 71.70
CA CYS A 482 -25.92 -29.25 72.94
C CYS A 482 -25.94 -30.76 73.26
N GLY A 483 -26.08 -31.60 72.22
CA GLY A 483 -26.07 -33.05 72.35
C GLY A 483 -24.73 -33.59 72.84
N THR A 484 -23.61 -33.19 72.23
CA THR A 484 -22.27 -33.66 72.61
C THR A 484 -21.79 -33.08 73.92
N CYS A 485 -21.97 -31.77 74.16
CA CYS A 485 -21.51 -31.11 75.39
C CYS A 485 -22.39 -31.47 76.59
N GLY A 486 -23.68 -31.71 76.38
CA GLY A 486 -24.62 -32.11 77.43
C GLY A 486 -24.62 -33.61 77.75
N TYR A 487 -23.94 -34.44 76.94
CA TYR A 487 -23.93 -35.89 77.14
C TYR A 487 -23.03 -36.30 78.29
N ASP A 488 -23.62 -36.95 79.29
CA ASP A 488 -22.90 -37.60 80.38
C ASP A 488 -22.87 -39.12 80.16
N LYS A 489 -21.67 -39.72 80.23
CA LYS A 489 -21.48 -41.18 80.10
C LYS A 489 -22.03 -41.95 81.28
N ASN A 490 -22.11 -41.32 82.46
CA ASN A 490 -22.54 -41.95 83.70
C ASN A 490 -24.06 -41.81 83.93
N ALA A 491 -24.74 -40.97 83.15
CA ALA A 491 -26.18 -40.82 83.22
C ALA A 491 -26.89 -41.90 82.40
N SER A 492 -27.87 -42.56 83.01
CA SER A 492 -28.76 -43.49 82.32
C SER A 492 -29.60 -42.77 81.24
N PRO A 493 -30.05 -43.46 80.17
CA PRO A 493 -30.98 -42.92 79.18
C PRO A 493 -32.20 -42.18 79.75
N THR A 494 -32.74 -42.62 80.89
CA THR A 494 -33.88 -41.97 81.58
C THR A 494 -33.51 -40.74 82.41
N THR A 495 -32.25 -40.62 82.87
CA THR A 495 -31.77 -39.50 83.73
C THR A 495 -30.93 -38.46 83.01
N ARG A 496 -31.00 -38.39 81.67
CA ARG A 496 -30.18 -37.44 80.88
C ARG A 496 -30.40 -35.98 81.26
N GLY A 497 -29.32 -35.21 81.25
CA GLY A 497 -29.30 -33.77 81.55
C GLY A 497 -30.15 -32.94 80.60
N CYS A 498 -30.60 -31.77 81.07
CA CYS A 498 -31.44 -30.85 80.30
C CYS A 498 -30.78 -30.44 78.97
N LEU A 499 -29.48 -30.15 78.99
CA LEU A 499 -28.72 -29.73 77.80
C LEU A 499 -28.67 -30.81 76.71
N SER A 500 -28.45 -32.08 77.09
CA SER A 500 -28.46 -33.20 76.13
C SER A 500 -29.86 -33.41 75.53
N ASN A 501 -30.90 -33.37 76.36
CA ASN A 501 -32.28 -33.52 75.90
C ASN A 501 -32.66 -32.42 74.89
N THR A 502 -32.25 -31.18 75.16
CA THR A 502 -32.41 -30.06 74.22
C THR A 502 -31.70 -30.32 72.90
N GLY A 503 -30.46 -30.84 72.92
CA GLY A 503 -29.72 -31.21 71.70
C GLY A 503 -30.47 -32.23 70.84
N GLY A 504 -31.01 -33.27 71.47
CA GLY A 504 -31.83 -34.27 70.78
C GLY A 504 -33.14 -33.72 70.20
N ASN A 505 -33.80 -32.78 70.89
CA ASN A 505 -34.99 -32.11 70.38
C ASN A 505 -34.69 -31.15 69.23
N LEU A 506 -33.55 -30.44 69.26
CA LEU A 506 -33.09 -29.57 68.17
C LEU A 506 -32.77 -30.38 66.90
N LEU A 507 -32.14 -31.56 67.02
CA LEU A 507 -31.93 -32.46 65.88
C LEU A 507 -33.27 -32.92 65.26
N MET A 508 -34.27 -33.22 66.08
CA MET A 508 -35.61 -33.58 65.60
C MET A 508 -36.36 -32.39 64.98
N ALA A 509 -36.14 -31.18 65.48
CA ALA A 509 -36.67 -29.96 64.85
C ALA A 509 -36.05 -29.77 63.45
N GLY A 510 -34.74 -29.96 63.31
CA GLY A 510 -34.04 -29.94 62.02
C GLY A 510 -34.61 -30.96 61.02
N VAL A 511 -34.93 -32.18 61.49
CA VAL A 511 -35.62 -33.21 60.68
C VAL A 511 -37.00 -32.73 60.21
N GLY A 512 -37.79 -32.11 61.11
CA GLY A 512 -39.10 -31.55 60.77
C GLY A 512 -39.02 -30.50 59.66
N PHE A 513 -38.15 -29.49 59.83
CA PHE A 513 -37.92 -28.47 58.82
C PHE A 513 -37.36 -29.03 57.50
N SER A 514 -36.55 -30.09 57.58
CA SER A 514 -36.05 -30.78 56.38
C SER A 514 -37.18 -31.37 55.55
N PHE A 515 -38.17 -32.04 56.17
CA PHE A 515 -39.33 -32.55 55.43
C PHE A 515 -40.24 -31.42 54.89
N ILE A 516 -40.36 -30.30 55.61
CA ILE A 516 -41.18 -29.16 55.19
C ILE A 516 -40.58 -28.45 53.97
N PHE A 517 -39.26 -28.22 53.95
CA PHE A 517 -38.63 -27.41 52.89
C PHE A 517 -38.07 -28.22 51.72
N SER A 518 -37.65 -29.47 51.92
CA SER A 518 -36.94 -30.26 50.89
C SER A 518 -37.69 -30.40 49.57
N TRP A 519 -39.00 -30.65 49.58
CA TRP A 519 -39.78 -30.76 48.33
C TRP A 519 -39.87 -29.41 47.60
N ALA A 520 -40.01 -28.30 48.32
CA ALA A 520 -40.03 -26.96 47.74
C ALA A 520 -38.67 -26.58 47.15
N LEU A 521 -37.58 -26.87 47.87
CA LEU A 521 -36.21 -26.68 47.39
C LEU A 521 -35.95 -27.51 46.12
N MET A 522 -36.35 -28.78 46.11
CA MET A 522 -36.17 -29.64 44.94
C MET A 522 -37.02 -29.17 43.75
N ALA A 523 -38.22 -28.62 43.98
CA ALA A 523 -39.03 -28.06 42.89
C ALA A 523 -38.32 -26.86 42.21
N ILE A 524 -37.70 -25.98 43.00
CA ILE A 524 -36.86 -24.89 42.49
C ILE A 524 -35.67 -25.44 41.71
N VAL A 525 -34.96 -26.43 42.28
CA VAL A 525 -33.78 -27.05 41.64
C VAL A 525 -34.16 -27.67 40.30
N VAL A 526 -35.21 -28.48 40.24
CA VAL A 526 -35.61 -29.19 39.00
C VAL A 526 -36.05 -28.22 37.91
N SER A 527 -36.86 -27.21 38.27
CA SER A 527 -37.33 -26.22 37.28
C SER A 527 -36.18 -25.41 36.69
N THR A 528 -35.27 -24.93 37.54
CA THR A 528 -34.10 -24.15 37.10
C THR A 528 -33.04 -25.01 36.42
N PHE A 529 -32.86 -26.28 36.82
CA PHE A 529 -31.98 -27.25 36.16
C PHE A 529 -32.41 -27.53 34.73
N VAL A 530 -33.69 -27.88 34.53
CA VAL A 530 -34.20 -28.22 33.19
C VAL A 530 -34.09 -27.02 32.27
N VAL A 531 -34.47 -25.82 32.72
CA VAL A 531 -34.40 -24.61 31.91
C VAL A 531 -32.94 -24.16 31.70
N GLY A 532 -32.20 -23.92 32.77
CA GLY A 532 -30.84 -23.36 32.70
C GLY A 532 -29.83 -24.30 32.05
N GLY A 533 -29.92 -25.61 32.31
CA GLY A 533 -29.04 -26.59 31.68
C GLY A 533 -29.33 -26.78 30.18
N ASN A 534 -30.59 -26.69 29.77
CA ASN A 534 -30.94 -26.67 28.33
C ASN A 534 -30.48 -25.38 27.66
N VAL A 535 -30.65 -24.22 28.29
CA VAL A 535 -30.15 -22.94 27.75
C VAL A 535 -28.63 -22.99 27.57
N GLU A 536 -27.90 -23.57 28.52
CA GLU A 536 -26.45 -23.78 28.40
C GLU A 536 -26.11 -24.62 27.16
N LYS A 537 -26.74 -25.80 27.03
CA LYS A 537 -26.44 -26.77 25.97
C LYS A 537 -26.98 -26.44 24.58
N LEU A 538 -28.10 -25.73 24.48
CA LEU A 538 -28.76 -25.44 23.21
C LEU A 538 -28.55 -24.00 22.72
N ILE A 539 -28.12 -23.09 23.59
CA ILE A 539 -27.96 -21.67 23.25
C ILE A 539 -26.52 -21.21 23.53
N CYS A 540 -26.03 -21.32 24.77
CA CYS A 540 -24.76 -20.69 25.15
C CYS A 540 -23.52 -21.37 24.54
N GLU A 541 -23.39 -22.68 24.68
CA GLU A 541 -22.28 -23.44 24.07
C GLU A 541 -22.28 -23.31 22.53
N PRO A 542 -23.42 -23.46 21.82
CA PRO A 542 -23.52 -23.22 20.38
C PRO A 542 -23.29 -21.77 19.93
N LEU A 543 -23.52 -20.78 20.81
CA LEU A 543 -23.26 -19.37 20.54
C LEU A 543 -21.76 -19.09 20.65
N ALA A 544 -21.10 -19.60 21.68
CA ALA A 544 -19.66 -19.47 21.90
C ALA A 544 -18.84 -20.13 20.78
N ASN A 545 -19.20 -21.36 20.37
CA ASN A 545 -18.52 -22.09 19.30
C ASN A 545 -19.01 -21.70 17.87
N ARG A 546 -19.93 -20.72 17.79
CA ARG A 546 -20.49 -20.16 16.54
C ARG A 546 -21.31 -21.15 15.70
N GLU A 547 -21.73 -22.30 16.25
CA GLU A 547 -22.61 -23.24 15.55
C GLU A 547 -24.04 -22.73 15.37
N LEU A 548 -24.51 -21.85 16.26
CA LEU A 548 -25.83 -21.23 16.15
C LEU A 548 -25.95 -20.37 14.87
N PHE A 549 -24.86 -19.71 14.45
CA PHE A 549 -24.84 -18.92 13.20
C PHE A 549 -25.07 -19.81 11.98
N LYS A 550 -24.53 -21.04 11.99
CA LYS A 550 -24.76 -22.02 10.92
C LYS A 550 -26.23 -22.40 10.75
N ILE A 551 -27.07 -22.27 11.78
CA ILE A 551 -28.52 -22.49 11.69
C ILE A 551 -29.21 -21.30 11.03
N ILE A 552 -28.88 -20.08 11.47
CA ILE A 552 -29.42 -18.83 10.91
C ILE A 552 -29.05 -18.69 9.42
N ASP A 553 -27.84 -19.10 9.07
CA ASP A 553 -27.29 -19.06 7.72
C ASP A 553 -27.79 -20.19 6.82
N THR A 554 -28.55 -21.16 7.35
CA THR A 554 -29.12 -22.22 6.51
C THR A 554 -30.23 -21.65 5.61
N PRO A 555 -30.28 -22.02 4.32
CA PRO A 555 -31.23 -21.43 3.39
C PRO A 555 -32.70 -21.60 3.80
N PHE A 556 -33.48 -20.52 3.64
CA PHE A 556 -34.92 -20.45 3.93
C PHE A 556 -35.31 -20.70 5.40
N MET A 557 -34.34 -20.69 6.33
CA MET A 557 -34.62 -21.01 7.75
C MET A 557 -35.37 -19.92 8.50
N VAL A 558 -34.97 -18.66 8.36
CA VAL A 558 -35.56 -17.56 9.13
C VAL A 558 -36.80 -17.01 8.44
N HIS A 559 -36.86 -17.08 7.11
CA HIS A 559 -37.97 -16.54 6.34
C HIS A 559 -38.22 -17.38 5.07
N PRO A 560 -39.45 -17.86 4.82
CA PRO A 560 -39.74 -18.81 3.73
C PRO A 560 -39.52 -18.21 2.33
N ALA A 561 -39.64 -16.89 2.19
CA ALA A 561 -39.41 -16.20 0.92
C ALA A 561 -37.96 -15.71 0.69
N LYS A 562 -37.05 -15.85 1.66
CA LYS A 562 -35.67 -15.35 1.56
C LYS A 562 -34.70 -16.52 1.72
N LYS A 563 -34.00 -16.89 0.64
CA LYS A 563 -32.95 -17.92 0.65
C LYS A 563 -31.93 -17.63 1.73
N ASN A 564 -31.22 -16.49 1.64
CA ASN A 564 -30.30 -16.04 2.69
C ASN A 564 -30.93 -14.88 3.49
N PHE A 565 -31.02 -15.02 4.82
CA PHE A 565 -31.74 -14.07 5.68
C PHE A 565 -31.10 -12.69 5.71
N LEU A 566 -29.81 -12.64 6.05
CA LEU A 566 -29.04 -11.41 6.24
C LEU A 566 -29.03 -10.51 4.98
N PRO A 567 -28.63 -10.99 3.80
CA PRO A 567 -28.66 -10.16 2.58
C PRO A 567 -30.09 -9.88 2.09
N GLY A 568 -31.04 -10.80 2.32
CA GLY A 568 -32.46 -10.54 2.06
C GLY A 568 -33.06 -9.46 2.96
N MET A 569 -32.51 -9.23 4.15
CA MET A 569 -32.89 -8.14 5.06
C MET A 569 -32.17 -6.83 4.73
N LEU A 570 -30.84 -6.88 4.54
CA LEU A 570 -30.01 -5.69 4.33
C LEU A 570 -30.12 -5.13 2.91
N PHE A 571 -30.15 -5.99 1.89
CA PHE A 571 -30.08 -5.59 0.49
C PHE A 571 -31.36 -5.82 -0.30
N ASN A 572 -32.37 -6.43 0.34
CA ASN A 572 -33.58 -6.94 -0.33
C ASN A 572 -33.24 -7.89 -1.51
N ASP A 573 -32.08 -8.55 -1.45
CA ASP A 573 -31.62 -9.54 -2.43
C ASP A 573 -31.17 -10.81 -1.68
N PRO A 574 -32.00 -11.87 -1.66
CA PRO A 574 -31.70 -13.08 -0.92
C PRO A 574 -30.68 -14.01 -1.62
N ASN A 575 -30.22 -13.68 -2.84
CA ASN A 575 -29.33 -14.55 -3.63
C ASN A 575 -27.84 -14.32 -3.34
N ILE A 576 -27.48 -13.25 -2.63
CA ILE A 576 -26.09 -12.97 -2.26
C ILE A 576 -25.64 -13.99 -1.22
N ASP A 577 -24.49 -14.63 -1.44
CA ASP A 577 -23.88 -15.59 -0.48
C ASP A 577 -23.15 -14.85 0.67
N LEU A 578 -23.90 -14.07 1.45
CA LEU A 578 -23.45 -13.42 2.68
C LEU A 578 -24.03 -14.17 3.88
N THR A 579 -23.15 -14.62 4.78
CA THR A 579 -23.53 -15.34 6.00
C THR A 579 -23.29 -14.47 7.24
N LEU A 580 -24.09 -14.63 8.29
CA LEU A 580 -23.88 -14.00 9.58
C LEU A 580 -22.55 -14.45 10.19
N GLY A 581 -22.20 -15.73 10.04
CA GLY A 581 -20.92 -16.26 10.49
C GLY A 581 -19.71 -15.59 9.84
N SER A 582 -19.74 -15.40 8.51
CA SER A 582 -18.65 -14.70 7.80
C SER A 582 -18.57 -13.23 8.19
N MET A 583 -19.71 -12.53 8.23
CA MET A 583 -19.78 -11.12 8.62
C MET A 583 -19.26 -10.91 10.05
N TYR A 584 -19.67 -11.76 10.99
CA TYR A 584 -19.20 -11.70 12.37
C TYR A 584 -17.68 -11.90 12.44
N ARG A 585 -17.13 -12.90 11.72
CA ARG A 585 -15.69 -13.18 11.72
C ARG A 585 -14.88 -12.02 11.15
N ASP A 586 -15.30 -11.48 10.01
CA ASP A 586 -14.62 -10.34 9.40
C ASP A 586 -14.64 -9.10 10.33
N CYS A 587 -15.78 -8.86 11.00
CA CYS A 587 -15.88 -7.80 12.00
C CYS A 587 -15.09 -8.08 13.28
N TYR A 588 -14.97 -9.34 13.70
CA TYR A 588 -14.14 -9.74 14.82
C TYR A 588 -12.66 -9.46 14.54
N ASP A 589 -12.22 -9.70 13.30
CA ASP A 589 -10.87 -9.38 12.82
C ASP A 589 -10.68 -7.88 12.52
N ASN A 590 -11.69 -7.04 12.81
CA ASN A 590 -11.69 -5.60 12.63
C ASN A 590 -11.56 -5.14 11.16
N ASN A 591 -12.04 -5.94 10.21
CA ASN A 591 -12.09 -5.56 8.80
C ASN A 591 -13.12 -4.43 8.55
N GLY A 592 -12.99 -3.77 7.38
CA GLY A 592 -13.93 -2.75 6.94
C GLY A 592 -15.31 -3.34 6.65
N LEU A 593 -16.37 -2.57 6.93
CA LEU A 593 -17.75 -3.00 6.69
C LEU A 593 -18.02 -3.30 5.21
N TYR A 594 -17.32 -2.61 4.28
CA TYR A 594 -17.49 -2.79 2.84
C TYR A 594 -17.20 -4.23 2.41
N SER A 595 -16.03 -4.76 2.79
CA SER A 595 -15.65 -6.17 2.54
C SER A 595 -16.48 -7.15 3.37
N SER A 596 -16.73 -6.84 4.65
CA SER A 596 -17.44 -7.73 5.58
C SER A 596 -18.89 -8.01 5.15
N LEU A 597 -19.53 -7.04 4.49
CA LEU A 597 -20.88 -7.17 3.93
C LEU A 597 -20.90 -7.57 2.44
N GLN A 598 -19.72 -7.79 1.84
CA GLN A 598 -19.55 -8.07 0.41
C GLN A 598 -20.25 -7.03 -0.47
N LEU A 599 -20.14 -5.74 -0.09
CA LEU A 599 -20.82 -4.65 -0.80
C LEU A 599 -20.33 -4.52 -2.24
N GLU A 600 -19.15 -5.02 -2.59
CA GLU A 600 -18.62 -5.08 -3.94
C GLU A 600 -19.52 -5.84 -4.93
N LYS A 601 -20.33 -6.80 -4.46
CA LYS A 601 -21.29 -7.55 -5.30
C LYS A 601 -22.46 -6.69 -5.78
N LYS A 602 -22.81 -5.65 -5.02
CA LYS A 602 -23.93 -4.75 -5.35
C LYS A 602 -23.44 -3.36 -5.79
N PHE A 603 -22.33 -2.92 -5.23
CA PHE A 603 -21.73 -1.61 -5.40
C PHE A 603 -20.24 -1.76 -5.61
N ASN A 604 -19.83 -2.05 -6.85
CA ASN A 604 -18.43 -2.26 -7.15
C ASN A 604 -17.71 -0.90 -7.31
N PHE A 605 -17.19 -0.38 -6.20
CA PHE A 605 -16.48 0.90 -6.14
C PHE A 605 -15.23 0.87 -7.03
N ASN A 606 -14.55 -0.27 -7.08
CA ASN A 606 -13.39 -0.49 -7.93
C ASN A 606 -13.75 -0.41 -9.42
N ASN A 607 -14.87 -1.00 -9.86
CA ASN A 607 -15.32 -0.90 -11.25
C ASN A 607 -15.75 0.52 -11.61
N PHE A 608 -16.42 1.22 -10.70
CA PHE A 608 -16.76 2.63 -10.90
C PHE A 608 -15.50 3.48 -11.05
N LEU A 609 -14.57 3.40 -10.09
CA LEU A 609 -13.32 4.14 -10.14
C LEU A 609 -12.49 3.78 -11.38
N ASN A 610 -12.40 2.51 -11.76
CA ASN A 610 -11.72 2.12 -12.99
C ASN A 610 -12.44 2.65 -14.24
N GLY A 611 -13.77 2.62 -14.29
CA GLY A 611 -14.51 3.17 -15.44
C GLY A 611 -14.40 4.69 -15.57
N THR A 612 -14.42 5.40 -14.44
CA THR A 612 -14.45 6.88 -14.37
C THR A 612 -13.04 7.48 -14.39
N VAL A 613 -12.11 6.95 -13.59
CA VAL A 613 -10.74 7.46 -13.49
C VAL A 613 -9.86 6.92 -14.61
N TYR A 614 -10.03 5.64 -14.99
CA TYR A 614 -9.43 5.08 -16.20
C TYR A 614 -10.43 5.18 -17.37
N ASN A 615 -10.76 6.42 -17.72
CA ASN A 615 -11.63 6.68 -18.85
C ASN A 615 -10.89 6.37 -20.18
N PRO A 616 -11.39 5.47 -21.05
CA PRO A 616 -10.80 5.22 -22.37
C PRO A 616 -10.76 6.47 -23.26
N GLU A 617 -11.60 7.48 -23.01
CA GLU A 617 -11.47 8.79 -23.63
C GLU A 617 -10.19 9.51 -23.21
N LEU A 618 -9.75 9.39 -21.96
CA LEU A 618 -8.50 9.99 -21.48
C LEU A 618 -7.32 9.37 -22.23
N ALA A 619 -7.32 8.03 -22.35
CA ALA A 619 -6.33 7.29 -23.14
C ALA A 619 -6.38 7.69 -24.63
N LYS A 620 -7.57 7.89 -25.22
CA LYS A 620 -7.70 8.39 -26.61
C LYS A 620 -7.15 9.80 -26.79
N VAL A 621 -7.35 10.69 -25.82
CA VAL A 621 -6.83 12.07 -25.85
C VAL A 621 -5.30 12.06 -25.73
N PHE A 622 -4.76 11.22 -24.86
CA PHE A 622 -3.32 11.01 -24.76
C PHE A 622 -2.70 10.39 -26.03
N ASN A 623 -3.37 9.42 -26.65
CA ASN A 623 -2.96 8.84 -27.94
C ASN A 623 -3.10 9.81 -29.12
N SER A 624 -3.76 10.96 -28.92
CA SER A 624 -3.84 12.02 -29.93
C SER A 624 -2.67 13.00 -29.89
N ILE A 625 -1.75 12.87 -28.91
CA ILE A 625 -0.49 13.60 -28.88
C ILE A 625 0.31 13.19 -30.12
N ARG A 626 0.41 14.12 -31.06
CA ARG A 626 1.29 14.04 -32.23
C ARG A 626 2.25 15.20 -32.11
N VAL A 627 3.51 14.90 -31.83
CA VAL A 627 4.57 15.90 -31.91
C VAL A 627 5.19 15.75 -33.28
N ASP A 628 5.04 16.79 -34.09
CA ASP A 628 5.67 16.86 -35.39
C ASP A 628 7.09 17.41 -35.21
N MET A 629 8.07 16.58 -35.56
CA MET A 629 9.50 16.89 -35.52
C MET A 629 10.03 17.38 -36.86
N GLU A 630 9.22 17.35 -37.94
CA GLU A 630 9.61 17.84 -39.28
C GLU A 630 9.91 19.34 -39.29
N GLY A 631 9.38 20.09 -38.31
CA GLY A 631 9.67 21.51 -38.15
C GLY A 631 11.08 21.84 -37.64
N ILE A 632 11.89 20.85 -37.24
CA ILE A 632 13.26 21.08 -36.77
C ILE A 632 14.23 21.05 -37.96
N VAL A 633 14.56 22.25 -38.45
CA VAL A 633 15.57 22.45 -39.50
C VAL A 633 16.89 22.85 -38.82
N LEU A 634 17.94 22.06 -39.04
CA LEU A 634 19.28 22.29 -38.49
C LEU A 634 20.05 23.31 -39.34
N LEU A 635 19.84 23.34 -40.65
CA LEU A 635 20.42 24.37 -41.53
C LEU A 635 19.42 24.84 -42.57
N GLU A 636 19.01 26.10 -42.45
CA GLU A 636 18.11 26.74 -43.42
C GLU A 636 18.73 26.77 -44.82
N GLN A 637 17.87 26.88 -45.84
CA GLN A 637 18.30 26.89 -47.24
C GLN A 637 19.28 28.02 -47.54
N GLU A 638 19.12 29.18 -46.90
CA GLU A 638 20.06 30.30 -47.01
C GLU A 638 21.47 29.91 -46.54
N GLY A 639 21.59 29.16 -45.43
CA GLY A 639 22.88 28.67 -44.94
C GLY A 639 23.51 27.64 -45.88
N ARG A 640 22.67 26.77 -46.47
CA ARG A 640 23.10 25.77 -47.47
C ARG A 640 23.64 26.42 -48.72
N ASP A 641 22.92 27.40 -49.26
CA ASP A 641 23.30 28.13 -50.47
C ASP A 641 24.58 28.94 -50.24
N ASN A 642 24.74 29.59 -49.08
CA ASN A 642 25.96 30.31 -48.74
C ASN A 642 27.20 29.39 -48.65
N LEU A 643 27.06 28.19 -48.07
CA LEU A 643 28.12 27.19 -48.02
C LEU A 643 28.52 26.70 -49.42
N LEU A 644 27.54 26.41 -50.28
CA LEU A 644 27.77 26.00 -51.66
C LEU A 644 28.41 27.13 -52.48
N ASN A 645 27.97 28.37 -52.31
CA ASN A 645 28.54 29.53 -52.96
C ASN A 645 30.00 29.75 -52.53
N PHE A 646 30.35 29.46 -51.27
CA PHE A 646 31.74 29.53 -50.82
C PHE A 646 32.65 28.55 -51.56
N ALA A 647 32.23 27.29 -51.69
CA ALA A 647 32.96 26.27 -52.43
C ALA A 647 33.14 26.64 -53.92
N ASN A 648 32.26 27.49 -54.46
CA ASN A 648 32.19 27.89 -55.86
C ASN A 648 32.53 29.38 -56.09
N THR A 649 33.37 29.98 -55.26
CA THR A 649 33.80 31.39 -55.38
C THR A 649 34.69 31.70 -56.60
N GLY A 650 35.05 30.68 -57.39
CA GLY A 650 35.98 30.79 -58.52
C GLY A 650 37.46 30.74 -58.10
N VAL A 651 37.75 30.52 -56.81
CA VAL A 651 39.13 30.42 -56.30
C VAL A 651 39.87 29.23 -56.93
N GLY A 652 39.18 28.10 -57.14
CA GLY A 652 39.75 26.94 -57.82
C GLY A 652 40.05 27.12 -59.31
N GLU A 653 39.58 28.21 -59.92
CA GLU A 653 39.78 28.53 -61.34
C GLU A 653 41.01 29.44 -61.57
N ILE A 654 41.71 29.84 -60.50
CA ILE A 654 42.93 30.65 -60.60
C ILE A 654 44.08 29.78 -61.15
N GLU A 655 44.73 30.27 -62.20
CA GLU A 655 45.91 29.62 -62.81
C GLU A 655 47.17 29.84 -61.95
N TYR A 656 47.25 29.16 -60.79
CA TYR A 656 48.31 29.36 -59.80
C TYR A 656 49.74 29.18 -60.33
N GLU A 657 49.93 28.28 -61.29
CA GLU A 657 51.23 28.01 -61.95
C GLU A 657 51.76 29.25 -62.66
N ASP A 658 50.89 30.04 -63.31
CA ASP A 658 51.29 31.23 -64.07
C ASP A 658 51.80 32.34 -63.14
N TYR A 659 51.13 32.55 -62.01
CA TYR A 659 51.60 33.49 -60.97
C TYR A 659 52.96 33.06 -60.41
N LEU A 660 53.14 31.78 -60.10
CA LEU A 660 54.40 31.27 -59.54
C LEU A 660 55.54 31.30 -60.57
N ALA A 661 55.26 31.06 -61.84
CA ALA A 661 56.25 31.12 -62.92
C ALA A 661 56.73 32.56 -63.16
N GLU A 662 55.82 33.53 -63.18
CA GLU A 662 56.17 34.93 -63.46
C GLU A 662 56.95 35.58 -62.31
N VAL A 663 56.58 35.26 -61.07
CA VAL A 663 57.23 35.75 -59.84
C VAL A 663 58.70 35.31 -59.71
N ASN A 664 59.09 34.22 -60.38
CA ASN A 664 60.45 33.68 -60.32
C ASN A 664 61.41 34.24 -61.39
N LYS A 665 60.95 35.12 -62.29
CA LYS A 665 61.78 35.76 -63.33
C LYS A 665 62.53 36.99 -62.80
N GLY A 666 63.67 37.32 -63.43
CA GLY A 666 64.38 38.60 -63.19
C GLY A 666 63.60 39.80 -63.76
N VAL A 667 63.89 41.02 -63.29
CA VAL A 667 63.16 42.24 -63.70
C VAL A 667 63.39 42.60 -65.17
N THR A 668 64.65 42.57 -65.62
CA THR A 668 65.06 42.88 -67.01
C THR A 668 65.78 41.68 -67.64
N VAL A 669 65.76 41.58 -68.98
CA VAL A 669 66.42 40.48 -69.72
C VAL A 669 67.94 40.55 -69.59
N VAL A 670 68.48 41.77 -69.50
CA VAL A 670 69.91 42.05 -69.34
C VAL A 670 70.12 42.98 -68.15
N ASP A 671 71.24 42.83 -67.44
CA ASP A 671 71.65 43.77 -66.40
C ASP A 671 71.89 45.16 -67.01
N LEU A 672 71.03 46.12 -66.67
CA LEU A 672 71.06 47.46 -67.26
C LEU A 672 72.37 48.21 -66.97
N LEU A 673 73.05 47.93 -65.85
CA LEU A 673 74.35 48.55 -65.55
C LEU A 673 75.44 48.00 -66.46
N SER A 674 75.49 46.69 -66.66
CA SER A 674 76.39 46.03 -67.61
C SER A 674 76.14 46.57 -69.02
N PHE A 675 74.88 46.63 -69.44
CA PHE A 675 74.50 47.17 -70.75
C PHE A 675 74.95 48.63 -70.92
N ALA A 676 74.73 49.48 -69.90
CA ALA A 676 75.16 50.88 -69.92
C ALA A 676 76.69 51.04 -69.96
N ASN A 677 77.43 50.20 -69.22
CA ASN A 677 78.89 50.22 -69.21
C ASN A 677 79.47 49.78 -70.56
N GLU A 678 78.90 48.73 -71.16
CA GLU A 678 79.27 48.27 -72.50
C GLU A 678 78.95 49.33 -73.56
N LEU A 679 77.77 49.96 -73.48
CA LEU A 679 77.38 51.05 -74.39
C LEU A 679 78.34 52.25 -74.29
N GLU A 680 78.75 52.61 -73.07
CA GLU A 680 79.74 53.68 -72.84
C GLU A 680 81.13 53.29 -73.37
N ALA A 681 81.57 52.05 -73.17
CA ALA A 681 82.84 51.54 -73.69
C ALA A 681 82.86 51.52 -75.24
N GLN A 682 81.73 51.20 -75.88
CA GLN A 682 81.57 51.33 -77.32
C GLN A 682 81.62 52.80 -77.75
N ALA A 683 80.98 53.71 -76.99
CA ALA A 683 81.02 55.14 -77.27
C ALA A 683 82.43 55.76 -77.12
N ASP A 684 83.28 55.23 -76.23
CA ASP A 684 84.67 55.67 -76.03
C ASP A 684 85.60 55.32 -77.20
N GLN A 685 85.25 54.32 -77.99
CA GLN A 685 85.99 53.95 -79.21
C GLN A 685 85.72 54.90 -80.38
N LEU A 686 84.71 55.78 -80.25
CA LEU A 686 84.33 56.73 -81.29
C LEU A 686 85.16 58.02 -81.22
N PRO A 687 85.41 58.68 -82.37
CA PRO A 687 86.02 60.00 -82.37
C PRO A 687 85.13 60.99 -81.60
N ARG A 688 85.78 61.92 -80.87
CA ARG A 688 85.07 62.94 -80.06
C ARG A 688 84.11 63.74 -80.94
N GLY A 689 82.81 63.69 -80.63
CA GLY A 689 81.76 64.33 -81.41
C GLY A 689 80.36 64.10 -80.85
N ALA A 690 79.35 64.60 -81.56
CA ALA A 690 77.95 64.54 -81.13
C ALA A 690 77.44 63.11 -80.91
N LEU A 691 77.81 62.16 -81.78
CA LEU A 691 77.39 60.76 -81.70
C LEU A 691 77.93 60.05 -80.44
N ALA A 692 79.23 60.22 -80.14
CA ALA A 692 79.83 59.65 -78.93
C ALA A 692 79.17 60.21 -77.66
N ASN A 693 78.88 61.50 -77.63
CA ASN A 693 78.18 62.14 -76.51
C ASN A 693 76.72 61.67 -76.39
N ALA A 694 76.02 61.44 -77.50
CA ALA A 694 74.66 60.91 -77.50
C ALA A 694 74.59 59.47 -76.96
N LEU A 695 75.51 58.60 -77.38
CA LEU A 695 75.59 57.22 -76.84
C LEU A 695 75.93 57.19 -75.34
N LYS A 696 76.82 58.09 -74.87
CA LYS A 696 77.06 58.28 -73.43
C LYS A 696 75.83 58.83 -72.69
N GLY A 697 75.06 59.72 -73.32
CA GLY A 697 73.78 60.19 -72.82
C GLY A 697 72.78 59.05 -72.59
N HIS A 698 72.66 58.13 -73.56
CA HIS A 698 71.84 56.92 -73.43
C HIS A 698 72.35 56.00 -72.32
N SER A 699 73.67 55.80 -72.19
CA SER A 699 74.24 55.04 -71.06
C SER A 699 73.85 55.66 -69.70
N SER A 700 73.92 56.99 -69.58
CA SER A 700 73.48 57.69 -68.36
C SER A 700 71.97 57.54 -68.11
N SER A 701 71.14 57.61 -69.15
CA SER A 701 69.69 57.40 -69.05
C SER A 701 69.39 55.97 -68.59
N ILE A 702 70.05 54.96 -69.17
CA ILE A 702 69.90 53.55 -68.76
C ILE A 702 70.33 53.34 -67.30
N ARG A 703 71.42 53.98 -66.85
CA ARG A 703 71.82 53.97 -65.42
C ARG A 703 70.77 54.63 -64.53
N GLN A 704 70.12 55.69 -64.99
CA GLN A 704 69.04 56.35 -64.26
C GLN A 704 67.80 55.45 -64.17
N ILE A 705 67.37 54.84 -65.28
CA ILE A 705 66.28 53.85 -65.31
C ILE A 705 66.58 52.70 -64.35
N HIS A 706 67.83 52.19 -64.33
CA HIS A 706 68.23 51.17 -63.39
C HIS A 706 68.07 51.62 -61.94
N LYS A 707 68.59 52.81 -61.58
CA LYS A 707 68.56 53.33 -60.20
C LYS A 707 67.14 53.68 -59.73
N GLU A 708 66.32 54.29 -60.59
CA GLU A 708 65.00 54.82 -60.22
C GLU A 708 63.86 53.81 -60.37
N GLN A 709 64.01 52.82 -61.24
CA GLN A 709 62.93 51.89 -61.56
C GLN A 709 63.31 50.43 -61.32
N VAL A 710 64.48 49.98 -61.76
CA VAL A 710 64.90 48.57 -61.54
C VAL A 710 65.29 48.31 -60.09
N VAL A 711 66.09 49.18 -59.44
CA VAL A 711 66.52 48.98 -58.05
C VAL A 711 65.33 48.99 -57.08
N PRO A 712 64.34 49.90 -57.14
CA PRO A 712 63.16 49.83 -56.28
C PRO A 712 62.30 48.59 -56.55
N MET A 713 62.17 48.17 -57.82
CA MET A 713 61.44 46.95 -58.19
C MET A 713 62.16 45.69 -57.71
N GLU A 714 63.49 45.62 -57.86
CA GLU A 714 64.35 44.57 -57.32
C GLU A 714 64.35 44.57 -55.80
N GLN A 715 64.34 45.73 -55.15
CA GLN A 715 64.22 45.83 -53.70
C GLN A 715 62.84 45.38 -53.22
N ALA A 716 61.76 45.72 -53.93
CA ALA A 716 60.43 45.21 -53.67
C ALA A 716 60.33 43.68 -53.91
N MET A 717 61.11 43.13 -54.85
CA MET A 717 61.21 41.69 -55.13
C MET A 717 62.15 40.92 -54.17
N LYS A 718 63.24 41.55 -53.74
CA LYS A 718 64.36 40.96 -52.97
C LYS A 718 64.18 41.15 -51.46
N TYR A 719 63.69 42.31 -51.02
CA TYR A 719 63.33 42.56 -49.62
C TYR A 719 61.88 42.18 -49.35
N VAL A 720 61.64 40.86 -49.40
CA VAL A 720 60.67 40.08 -48.62
C VAL A 720 59.17 40.41 -48.74
N ARG A 721 58.67 41.63 -48.96
CA ARG A 721 57.23 41.88 -48.76
C ARG A 721 56.35 41.43 -49.95
N ALA A 722 56.40 42.11 -51.10
CA ALA A 722 55.46 41.81 -52.19
C ALA A 722 55.62 40.39 -52.76
N ARG A 723 56.86 39.94 -52.98
CA ARG A 723 57.13 38.61 -53.57
C ARG A 723 56.78 37.45 -52.64
N SER A 724 57.18 37.53 -51.37
CA SER A 724 56.90 36.44 -50.43
C SER A 724 55.43 36.42 -50.03
N THR A 725 54.79 37.59 -49.90
CA THR A 725 53.35 37.70 -49.69
C THR A 725 52.59 37.13 -50.89
N LEU A 726 52.91 37.54 -52.13
CA LEU A 726 52.25 37.00 -53.33
C LEU A 726 52.45 35.48 -53.46
N SER A 727 53.68 34.99 -53.32
CA SER A 727 53.97 33.54 -53.41
C SER A 727 53.37 32.72 -52.29
N SER A 728 53.38 33.23 -51.04
CA SER A 728 52.79 32.53 -49.89
C SER A 728 51.27 32.54 -49.95
N SER A 729 50.64 33.66 -50.32
CA SER A 729 49.20 33.76 -50.53
C SER A 729 48.72 32.87 -51.67
N ILE A 730 49.42 32.82 -52.82
CA ILE A 730 49.09 31.90 -53.92
C ILE A 730 49.19 30.43 -53.49
N ARG A 731 50.25 30.03 -52.78
CA ARG A 731 50.39 28.65 -52.24
C ARG A 731 49.39 28.31 -51.14
N LEU A 732 48.89 29.31 -50.41
CA LEU A 732 47.83 29.13 -49.43
C LEU A 732 46.50 28.92 -50.16
N LEU A 733 46.18 29.78 -51.13
CA LEU A 733 44.97 29.67 -51.96
C LEU A 733 44.92 28.34 -52.71
N GLU A 734 46.02 27.88 -53.31
CA GLU A 734 46.08 26.60 -54.02
C GLU A 734 45.73 25.40 -53.11
N ARG A 735 46.23 25.40 -51.87
CA ARG A 735 45.91 24.35 -50.89
C ARG A 735 44.46 24.44 -50.44
N THR A 736 43.99 25.65 -50.11
CA THR A 736 42.62 25.86 -49.65
C THR A 736 41.61 25.51 -50.74
N ALA A 737 41.86 25.87 -52.00
CA ALA A 737 40.98 25.58 -53.14
C ALA A 737 40.76 24.08 -53.36
N LYS A 738 41.81 23.25 -53.17
CA LYS A 738 41.73 21.79 -53.34
C LYS A 738 40.93 21.10 -52.23
N GLU A 739 41.01 21.61 -51.01
CA GLU A 739 40.34 21.00 -49.85
C GLU A 739 38.91 21.51 -49.64
N LEU A 740 38.61 22.72 -50.12
CA LEU A 740 37.40 23.43 -49.74
C LEU A 740 36.08 22.77 -50.19
N PRO A 741 35.90 22.34 -51.45
CA PRO A 741 34.66 21.71 -51.89
C PRO A 741 34.34 20.45 -51.07
N ASN A 742 35.33 19.60 -50.83
CA ASN A 742 35.17 18.38 -50.04
C ASN A 742 34.77 18.69 -48.58
N LYS A 743 35.35 19.73 -47.98
CA LYS A 743 35.00 20.16 -46.62
C LYS A 743 33.56 20.65 -46.53
N VAL A 744 33.10 21.43 -47.51
CA VAL A 744 31.71 21.92 -47.57
C VAL A 744 30.71 20.77 -47.79
N THR A 745 30.97 19.87 -48.75
CA THR A 745 30.08 18.74 -49.03
C THR A 745 29.94 17.81 -47.83
N ASN A 746 31.02 17.56 -47.09
CA ASN A 746 30.97 16.73 -45.88
C ASN A 746 30.11 17.36 -44.78
N VAL A 747 30.18 18.68 -44.59
CA VAL A 747 29.33 19.40 -43.62
C VAL A 747 27.85 19.33 -44.01
N LEU A 748 27.52 19.55 -45.28
CA LEU A 748 26.13 19.45 -45.76
C LEU A 748 25.57 18.03 -45.62
N THR A 749 26.35 17.01 -45.98
CA THR A 749 25.94 15.59 -45.87
C THR A 749 25.68 15.17 -44.42
N ALA A 750 26.45 15.71 -43.48
CA ALA A 750 26.27 15.47 -42.05
C ALA A 750 24.95 16.04 -41.53
N ILE A 751 24.66 17.28 -41.93
CA ILE A 751 23.43 17.98 -41.57
C ILE A 751 22.23 17.24 -42.18
N ASP A 752 22.31 16.82 -43.44
CA ASP A 752 21.26 16.02 -44.10
C ASP A 752 21.02 14.69 -43.37
N SER A 753 22.08 14.03 -42.93
CA SER A 753 21.99 12.77 -42.19
C SER A 753 21.33 12.98 -40.81
N ALA A 754 21.66 14.08 -40.12
CA ALA A 754 21.08 14.44 -38.84
C ALA A 754 19.60 14.83 -38.98
N GLU A 755 19.24 15.64 -39.98
CA GLU A 755 17.85 15.99 -40.29
C GLU A 755 17.03 14.75 -40.68
N TYR A 756 17.59 13.85 -41.49
CA TYR A 756 16.93 12.59 -41.83
C TYR A 756 16.62 11.73 -40.61
N LEU A 757 17.55 11.64 -39.65
CA LEU A 757 17.32 10.91 -38.39
C LEU A 757 16.23 11.57 -37.55
N ILE A 758 16.20 12.90 -37.47
CA ILE A 758 15.14 13.64 -36.76
C ILE A 758 13.77 13.36 -37.41
N THR A 759 13.68 13.41 -38.74
CA THR A 759 12.42 13.18 -39.45
C THR A 759 11.95 11.72 -39.38
N ASN A 760 12.85 10.76 -39.65
CA ASN A 760 12.48 9.36 -39.80
C ASN A 760 12.37 8.61 -38.45
N ASN A 761 13.32 8.82 -37.53
CA ASN A 761 13.28 8.21 -36.20
C ASN A 761 12.45 9.03 -35.20
N GLY A 762 12.28 10.34 -35.42
CA GLY A 762 11.54 11.23 -34.53
C GLY A 762 10.13 10.75 -34.25
N SER A 763 9.39 10.33 -35.28
CA SER A 763 8.02 9.82 -35.11
C SER A 763 7.94 8.59 -34.20
N TYR A 764 8.92 7.67 -34.29
CA TYR A 764 8.98 6.49 -33.44
C TYR A 764 9.33 6.86 -32.00
N VAL A 765 10.36 7.69 -31.80
CA VAL A 765 10.80 8.14 -30.47
C VAL A 765 9.72 8.95 -29.76
N VAL A 766 9.07 9.88 -30.47
CA VAL A 766 7.91 10.65 -29.97
C VAL A 766 6.84 9.71 -29.47
N LYS A 767 6.46 8.70 -30.26
CA LYS A 767 5.43 7.73 -29.86
C LYS A 767 5.86 6.93 -28.63
N GLN A 768 7.08 6.41 -28.62
CA GLN A 768 7.60 5.61 -27.51
C GLN A 768 7.66 6.38 -26.20
N GLU A 769 8.17 7.61 -26.21
CA GLU A 769 8.27 8.45 -25.01
C GLU A 769 6.90 8.99 -24.59
N THR A 770 6.00 9.24 -25.54
CA THR A 770 4.59 9.56 -25.25
C THR A 770 3.92 8.41 -24.51
N ASP A 771 4.05 7.16 -24.98
CA ASP A 771 3.46 5.99 -24.33
C ASP A 771 3.96 5.83 -22.87
N LYS A 772 5.26 6.05 -22.63
CA LYS A 772 5.84 6.05 -21.27
C LYS A 772 5.26 7.16 -20.39
N PHE A 773 5.12 8.36 -20.92
CA PHE A 773 4.52 9.49 -20.20
C PHE A 773 3.06 9.20 -19.82
N VAL A 774 2.29 8.62 -20.74
CA VAL A 774 0.89 8.23 -20.51
C VAL A 774 0.80 7.15 -19.44
N GLN A 775 1.65 6.11 -19.50
CA GLN A 775 1.70 5.07 -18.47
C GLN A 775 2.02 5.63 -17.08
N ARG A 776 2.94 6.61 -17.00
CA ARG A 776 3.26 7.30 -15.74
C ARG A 776 2.05 8.06 -15.19
N VAL A 777 1.35 8.82 -16.03
CA VAL A 777 0.13 9.56 -15.63
C VAL A 777 -0.98 8.62 -15.18
N VAL A 778 -1.25 7.56 -15.94
CA VAL A 778 -2.23 6.52 -15.58
C VAL A 778 -1.83 5.80 -14.28
N GLY A 779 -0.52 5.61 -14.08
CA GLY A 779 0.03 4.98 -12.89
C GLY A 779 -0.36 5.66 -11.59
N TYR A 780 -0.45 7.00 -11.55
CA TYR A 780 -0.90 7.74 -10.37
C TYR A 780 -2.36 7.45 -10.01
N PHE A 781 -3.24 7.35 -11.00
CA PHE A 781 -4.63 6.98 -10.79
C PHE A 781 -4.79 5.52 -10.38
N LYS A 782 -3.97 4.62 -10.94
CA LYS A 782 -3.92 3.21 -10.49
C LYS A 782 -3.50 3.11 -9.02
N GLN A 783 -2.54 3.92 -8.58
CA GLN A 783 -2.18 4.00 -7.16
C GLN A 783 -3.35 4.47 -6.30
N TYR A 784 -4.06 5.52 -6.71
CA TYR A 784 -5.24 6.02 -5.99
C TYR A 784 -6.35 4.97 -5.89
N THR A 785 -6.72 4.34 -7.00
CA THR A 785 -7.78 3.32 -7.03
C THR A 785 -7.43 2.09 -6.18
N ASN A 786 -6.18 1.62 -6.24
CA ASN A 786 -5.70 0.53 -5.39
C ASN A 786 -5.69 0.93 -3.90
N TRP A 787 -5.23 2.13 -3.56
CA TRP A 787 -5.25 2.63 -2.19
C TRP A 787 -6.68 2.71 -1.65
N VAL A 788 -7.63 3.28 -2.41
CA VAL A 788 -9.03 3.33 -2.01
C VAL A 788 -9.61 1.93 -1.79
N LYS A 789 -9.30 0.96 -2.65
CA LYS A 789 -9.74 -0.43 -2.48
C LYS A 789 -9.25 -1.01 -1.15
N LEU A 790 -7.94 -0.92 -0.88
CA LEU A 790 -7.35 -1.43 0.36
C LEU A 790 -7.92 -0.72 1.60
N SER A 791 -8.10 0.60 1.53
CA SER A 791 -8.71 1.37 2.60
C SER A 791 -10.17 0.98 2.85
N LEU A 792 -10.97 0.72 1.82
CA LEU A 792 -12.35 0.23 1.98
C LEU A 792 -12.41 -1.17 2.59
N ASP A 793 -11.45 -2.03 2.26
CA ASP A 793 -11.41 -3.41 2.75
C ASP A 793 -11.02 -3.49 4.24
N GLY A 794 -10.19 -2.57 4.75
CA GLY A 794 -9.63 -2.67 6.12
C GLY A 794 -9.66 -1.43 7.02
N GLU A 795 -9.66 -0.21 6.47
CA GLU A 795 -9.47 1.03 7.27
C GLU A 795 -10.76 1.86 7.42
N VAL A 796 -11.66 1.78 6.45
CA VAL A 796 -12.92 2.52 6.42
C VAL A 796 -14.03 1.67 7.04
N ALA A 797 -14.80 2.27 7.93
CA ALA A 797 -15.93 1.66 8.62
C ALA A 797 -15.55 0.31 9.25
N GLN A 798 -14.45 0.29 10.03
CA GLN A 798 -14.05 -0.88 10.79
C GLN A 798 -15.19 -1.40 11.67
N CYS A 799 -15.62 -2.65 11.45
CA CYS A 799 -16.90 -3.13 11.98
C CYS A 799 -16.80 -3.88 13.33
N LYS A 800 -15.68 -3.74 14.05
CA LYS A 800 -15.51 -4.31 15.41
C LYS A 800 -16.66 -4.04 16.38
N PRO A 801 -17.30 -2.85 16.41
CA PRO A 801 -18.45 -2.60 17.29
C PRO A 801 -19.61 -3.58 17.09
N ILE A 802 -19.78 -4.11 15.87
CA ILE A 802 -20.83 -5.10 15.58
C ILE A 802 -20.49 -6.45 16.23
N SER A 803 -19.24 -6.91 16.11
CA SER A 803 -18.79 -8.14 16.78
C SER A 803 -18.80 -8.01 18.31
N ASN A 804 -18.35 -6.86 18.83
CA ASN A 804 -18.37 -6.56 20.26
C ASN A 804 -19.78 -6.58 20.85
N LEU A 805 -20.79 -6.14 20.09
CA LEU A 805 -22.19 -6.21 20.52
C LEU A 805 -22.63 -7.66 20.70
N VAL A 806 -22.32 -8.52 19.73
CA VAL A 806 -22.65 -9.95 19.77
C VAL A 806 -21.94 -10.63 20.95
N ASP A 807 -20.65 -10.37 21.12
CA ASP A 807 -19.85 -10.92 22.23
C ASP A 807 -20.35 -10.40 23.59
N SER A 808 -20.76 -9.12 23.67
CA SER A 808 -21.31 -8.56 24.91
C SER A 808 -22.68 -9.17 25.26
N LEU A 809 -23.51 -9.47 24.26
CA LEU A 809 -24.78 -10.17 24.47
C LEU A 809 -24.55 -11.60 24.97
N GLU A 810 -23.58 -12.31 24.39
CA GLU A 810 -23.16 -13.63 24.85
C GLU A 810 -22.66 -13.59 26.30
N ILE A 811 -21.75 -12.67 26.63
CA ILE A 811 -21.20 -12.52 27.99
C ILE A 811 -22.32 -12.24 29.01
N VAL A 812 -23.25 -11.34 28.68
CA VAL A 812 -24.35 -10.98 29.59
C VAL A 812 -25.33 -12.15 29.75
N ALA A 813 -25.75 -12.78 28.66
CA ALA A 813 -26.75 -13.84 28.71
C ALA A 813 -26.16 -15.13 29.30
N CYS A 814 -25.00 -15.55 28.83
CA CYS A 814 -24.44 -16.86 29.16
C CYS A 814 -23.56 -16.79 30.41
N SER A 815 -22.55 -15.92 30.41
CA SER A 815 -21.57 -15.89 31.52
C SER A 815 -22.10 -15.22 32.78
N PHE A 816 -22.91 -14.16 32.68
CA PHE A 816 -23.45 -13.51 33.87
C PHE A 816 -24.71 -14.21 34.39
N ILE A 817 -25.67 -14.49 33.51
CA ILE A 817 -26.99 -15.01 33.91
C ILE A 817 -26.99 -16.53 33.98
N VAL A 818 -26.75 -17.23 32.87
CA VAL A 818 -26.94 -18.69 32.78
C VAL A 818 -25.96 -19.44 33.68
N ASP A 819 -24.67 -19.10 33.67
CA ASP A 819 -23.68 -19.71 34.56
C ASP A 819 -24.01 -19.51 36.05
N SER A 820 -24.46 -18.32 36.42
CA SER A 820 -24.88 -18.03 37.81
C SER A 820 -26.14 -18.79 38.19
N VAL A 821 -27.17 -18.85 37.32
CA VAL A 821 -28.39 -19.63 37.57
C VAL A 821 -28.06 -21.11 37.66
N ASN A 822 -27.16 -21.61 36.80
CA ASN A 822 -26.75 -23.00 36.78
C ASN A 822 -25.99 -23.41 38.02
N THR A 823 -25.09 -22.55 38.48
CA THR A 823 -24.36 -22.74 39.74
C THR A 823 -25.28 -22.67 40.95
N PHE A 824 -26.30 -21.80 40.91
CA PHE A 824 -27.28 -21.69 41.99
C PHE A 824 -28.05 -22.99 42.22
N TRP A 825 -28.67 -23.55 41.17
CA TRP A 825 -29.42 -24.80 41.33
C TRP A 825 -28.51 -26.00 41.58
N PHE A 826 -27.27 -25.98 41.08
CA PHE A 826 -26.31 -27.05 41.34
C PHE A 826 -25.93 -27.13 42.83
N GLY A 827 -25.65 -25.98 43.45
CA GLY A 827 -25.40 -25.89 44.89
C GLY A 827 -26.60 -26.35 45.73
N LEU A 828 -27.80 -25.88 45.40
CA LEU A 828 -29.04 -26.29 46.08
C LEU A 828 -29.42 -27.75 45.83
N GLY A 829 -29.14 -28.27 44.64
CA GLY A 829 -29.36 -29.68 44.28
C GLY A 829 -28.46 -30.59 45.11
N GLY A 830 -27.19 -30.22 45.26
CA GLY A 830 -26.28 -30.85 46.22
C GLY A 830 -26.85 -30.85 47.63
N CYS A 831 -27.40 -29.71 48.09
CA CYS A 831 -28.07 -29.65 49.39
C CYS A 831 -29.23 -30.65 49.51
N CYS A 832 -30.13 -30.70 48.52
CA CYS A 832 -31.28 -31.61 48.53
C CYS A 832 -30.86 -33.09 48.62
N LEU A 833 -29.79 -33.48 47.92
CA LEU A 833 -29.25 -34.84 47.98
C LEU A 833 -28.71 -35.19 49.38
N PHE A 834 -27.98 -34.27 50.02
CA PHE A 834 -27.41 -34.49 51.36
C PHE A 834 -28.41 -34.29 52.51
N LEU A 835 -29.57 -33.68 52.27
CA LEU A 835 -30.66 -33.62 53.25
C LEU A 835 -31.22 -35.01 53.60
N ILE A 836 -31.25 -35.96 52.66
CA ILE A 836 -31.74 -37.33 52.92
C ILE A 836 -30.88 -38.04 53.99
N PRO A 837 -29.55 -38.21 53.82
CA PRO A 837 -28.73 -38.80 54.87
C PRO A 837 -28.72 -37.94 56.14
N SER A 838 -28.78 -36.61 56.04
CA SER A 838 -28.91 -35.74 57.21
C SER A 838 -30.14 -36.08 58.05
N ILE A 839 -31.30 -36.28 57.43
CA ILE A 839 -32.53 -36.67 58.14
C ILE A 839 -32.34 -37.99 58.89
N ILE A 840 -31.82 -39.01 58.21
CA ILE A 840 -31.63 -40.36 58.78
C ILE A 840 -30.65 -40.30 59.97
N LEU A 841 -29.52 -39.63 59.78
CA LEU A 841 -28.47 -39.48 60.79
C LEU A 841 -28.98 -38.68 62.00
N SER A 842 -29.70 -37.58 61.80
CA SER A 842 -30.31 -36.78 62.87
C SER A 842 -31.33 -37.58 63.68
N ILE A 843 -32.19 -38.38 63.03
CA ILE A 843 -33.16 -39.25 63.75
C ILE A 843 -32.44 -40.29 64.61
N LYS A 844 -31.41 -40.96 64.06
CA LYS A 844 -30.65 -41.99 64.78
C LYS A 844 -29.84 -41.40 65.92
N LEU A 845 -29.23 -40.23 65.70
CA LEU A 845 -28.43 -39.55 66.70
C LEU A 845 -29.27 -38.94 67.82
N ALA A 846 -30.46 -38.40 67.50
CA ALA A 846 -31.37 -37.82 68.50
C ALA A 846 -31.73 -38.81 69.61
N LYS A 847 -31.83 -40.13 69.31
CA LYS A 847 -32.06 -41.16 70.32
C LYS A 847 -30.95 -41.24 71.39
N TYR A 848 -29.72 -40.83 71.08
CA TYR A 848 -28.62 -40.84 72.05
C TYR A 848 -28.56 -39.58 72.92
N TYR A 849 -29.34 -38.54 72.62
CA TYR A 849 -29.33 -37.28 73.35
C TYR A 849 -30.65 -36.98 74.08
N ARG A 850 -31.80 -37.40 73.55
CA ARG A 850 -33.12 -37.21 74.18
C ARG A 850 -33.23 -38.02 75.47
N ARG A 851 -33.88 -37.46 76.49
CA ARG A 851 -34.25 -38.20 77.70
C ARG A 851 -35.33 -39.22 77.35
N MET A 852 -35.10 -40.48 77.70
CA MET A 852 -36.01 -41.60 77.43
C MET A 852 -36.98 -41.80 78.59
N GLU A 853 -38.13 -42.43 78.31
CA GLU A 853 -39.12 -42.79 79.32
C GLU A 853 -38.83 -44.17 79.92
N THR A 854 -38.24 -45.09 79.14
CA THR A 854 -37.87 -46.44 79.58
C THR A 854 -36.51 -46.88 79.00
N GLU A 855 -35.83 -47.79 79.70
CA GLU A 855 -34.54 -48.39 79.29
C GLU A 855 -34.49 -49.88 79.67
N ASP A 856 -33.65 -50.67 79.00
CA ASP A 856 -33.37 -52.05 79.42
C ASP A 856 -32.56 -52.05 80.73
N VAL A 857 -33.03 -52.76 81.77
CA VAL A 857 -32.22 -53.06 82.96
C VAL A 857 -31.52 -54.39 82.73
N PHE A 858 -30.20 -54.38 82.56
CA PHE A 858 -29.39 -55.60 82.67
C PHE A 858 -28.89 -55.73 84.10
N ASP A 859 -29.41 -56.73 84.82
CA ASP A 859 -28.82 -57.19 86.07
C ASP A 859 -27.47 -57.85 85.77
N ASP A 860 -26.37 -57.26 86.22
CA ASP A 860 -25.02 -57.85 86.21
C ASP A 860 -24.87 -59.03 87.21
N SER A 861 -25.96 -59.74 87.55
CA SER A 861 -26.01 -60.74 88.62
C SER A 861 -25.76 -62.18 88.17
N SER A 862 -25.09 -62.41 87.04
CA SER A 862 -24.70 -63.77 86.58
C SER A 862 -23.19 -64.04 86.55
N VAL A 863 -22.41 -63.35 87.40
CA VAL A 863 -21.00 -63.69 87.66
C VAL A 863 -20.77 -63.90 89.17
N SER A 864 -21.44 -64.89 89.76
CA SER A 864 -20.90 -65.62 90.93
C SER A 864 -21.57 -66.99 91.09
N GLY A 865 -21.50 -67.82 90.05
CA GLY A 865 -21.75 -69.26 90.18
C GLY A 865 -20.53 -69.94 90.80
N THR A 866 -20.36 -69.82 92.11
CA THR A 866 -19.37 -70.60 92.87
C THR A 866 -19.84 -72.05 92.89
N TRP A 867 -19.09 -72.93 92.24
CA TRP A 867 -19.26 -74.37 92.33
C TRP A 867 -18.99 -74.83 93.77
N HIS A 868 -19.98 -75.44 94.43
CA HIS A 868 -19.73 -76.43 95.48
C HIS A 868 -20.80 -77.52 95.43
N PHE A 869 -20.34 -78.73 95.11
CA PHE A 869 -21.07 -79.99 95.25
C PHE A 869 -20.90 -80.54 96.68
N THR A 870 -21.82 -81.45 97.05
CA THR A 870 -21.81 -82.42 98.17
C THR A 870 -22.02 -81.87 99.59
N LEU A 871 -22.92 -82.42 100.42
CA LEU A 871 -23.62 -83.72 100.41
C LEU A 871 -25.06 -83.58 100.91
#